data_AF-A0A6P0Z277-F1
#
_entry.id   AF-A0A6P0Z277-F1
#
_cell.length_a   1.000
_cell.length_b   1.000
_cell.length_c   1.000
_cell.angle_alpha   90.00
_cell.angle_beta   90.00
_cell.angle_gamma   90.00
#
_symmetry.space_group_name_H-M   'P 1'
#
loop_
_entity.id
_entity.type
_entity.pdbx_description
1 polymer ?
#
loop_
_entity_poly.entity_id
_entity_poly.type
_entity_poly.pdbx_seq_one_letter_code
_entity_poly.pdbx_strand_id
1 'polypeptide(L)'
;MNYPLLKLSSTSDTASNSSSFSLSSVQSDLKHYVTVILQLLQNTPTLSSVDLTATQESLRKAIAPTFDIVFAGAFSAGKSMLINALLERELLYSAEGHATGTECQIAYSEPDAERVVLTFLSEADIQAQTVALCEKLGIEAPPQSTWAQIRSQCEAIIQAEGGESKSERAKQASGLCYLLQGLEQNRDRIHATDYQTFSMEQFNFSNLQEAAAYARRGANSAVLKRIEYYCHHPLLQDGNVLVDTPGIDAPVKKDAELTYRKIEHTDTSAVVCVLKPASVGDMTVEETQLLETVQTNPGIRDRVFYVFNRVDETWYNTQLRQRLEQLLTEQFHDSSRVYKTSALLGFYGSQLRQTGEGDRFGLNTIFADSVNELSSEENTPQFVNEFNRYCANSGKLPAHRFRIDIRSYESPNDNYVRVLQEQGQPLVEQLIQDSGIESFRTAITRYLIEEKRPQLLTNLVDDLQPLCHQLRRHYLEMWHELQRQPQDVATIKERELGQLSQELRQIGDAFRQDMEQVINEAVASNANAAFEKDVQQLQARMVSRLDELLNTFSVGEVHGRAQGSHRRNSVVPLLGIMAEAFYYLANGLEDTLVDCAAEVSTQFFRRLHNRVKKQDYYRQLHRALGDDAGIEQTLDAICDIVTQSLMSEARSRT
;
A
#
# COMPACT_ATOMS: atom_id res chain seq x y z
N MET A 1 -10.58 27.19 29.44
CA MET A 1 -9.33 26.67 30.04
C MET A 1 -8.21 26.91 29.05
N ASN A 2 -7.15 27.60 29.49
CA ASN A 2 -5.94 27.87 28.71
C ASN A 2 -5.21 26.57 28.40
N TYR A 3 -5.12 26.20 27.13
CA TYR A 3 -4.15 25.23 26.64
C TYR A 3 -2.88 25.98 26.21
N PRO A 4 -1.68 25.44 26.45
CA PRO A 4 -0.47 26.06 25.97
C PRO A 4 -0.43 25.88 24.44
N LEU A 5 -0.70 26.97 23.72
CA LEU A 5 -0.25 27.12 22.34
C LEU A 5 1.28 27.01 22.35
N LEU A 6 1.80 25.96 21.70
CA LEU A 6 3.20 25.91 21.29
C LEU A 6 3.46 27.14 20.41
N LYS A 7 3.95 28.21 21.03
CA LYS A 7 4.56 29.34 20.33
C LYS A 7 5.81 28.80 19.63
N LEU A 8 5.74 28.65 18.32
CA LEU A 8 6.92 28.73 17.47
C LEU A 8 7.50 30.14 17.65
N SER A 9 8.49 30.26 18.53
CA SER A 9 9.20 31.51 18.76
C SER A 9 10.10 31.80 17.55
N SER A 10 9.69 32.75 16.72
CA SER A 10 10.59 33.50 15.86
C SER A 10 11.40 34.45 16.74
N THR A 11 12.59 34.02 17.14
CA THR A 11 13.64 34.93 17.64
C THR A 11 14.95 34.57 16.96
N SER A 12 15.35 35.44 16.04
CA SER A 12 16.74 35.70 15.70
C SER A 12 17.52 35.98 16.99
N ASP A 13 18.51 35.15 17.31
CA ASP A 13 19.79 35.59 17.87
C ASP A 13 20.81 34.43 17.90
N THR A 14 21.84 34.63 17.07
CA THR A 14 23.25 34.23 17.23
C THR A 14 23.61 32.84 17.75
N ALA A 15 24.10 32.03 16.80
CA ALA A 15 25.33 31.21 16.81
C ALA A 15 25.64 30.27 18.00
N SER A 16 26.08 29.06 17.60
CA SER A 16 26.76 28.01 18.37
C SER A 16 25.88 27.06 19.20
N ASN A 17 25.22 26.13 18.50
CA ASN A 17 25.24 24.69 18.85
C ASN A 17 24.62 23.88 17.70
N SER A 18 25.48 23.34 16.85
CA SER A 18 25.12 22.41 15.78
C SER A 18 24.83 21.02 16.38
N SER A 19 23.60 20.80 16.86
CA SER A 19 23.07 19.45 17.00
C SER A 19 22.68 18.97 15.60
N SER A 20 23.43 18.02 15.07
CA SER A 20 23.16 17.34 13.80
C SER A 20 21.76 16.73 13.82
N PHE A 21 20.80 17.39 13.16
CA PHE A 21 19.52 16.81 12.78
C PHE A 21 19.81 15.71 11.75
N SER A 22 19.82 14.44 12.14
CA SER A 22 20.05 13.35 11.18
C SER A 22 18.75 13.05 10.43
N LEU A 23 18.80 12.99 9.10
CA LEU A 23 17.66 12.64 8.25
C LEU A 23 16.99 11.31 8.69
N SER A 24 17.79 10.39 9.25
CA SER A 24 17.32 9.12 9.81
C SER A 24 16.35 9.27 10.99
N SER A 25 16.54 10.26 11.87
CA SER A 25 15.63 10.48 13.01
C SER A 25 14.30 11.06 12.55
N VAL A 26 14.34 11.95 11.56
CA VAL A 26 13.13 12.52 10.96
C VAL A 26 12.31 11.46 10.24
N GLN A 27 12.95 10.53 9.52
CA GLN A 27 12.28 9.41 8.86
C GLN A 27 11.65 8.44 9.87
N SER A 28 12.33 8.13 10.97
CA SER A 28 11.78 7.26 12.02
C SER A 28 10.57 7.90 12.72
N ASP A 29 10.66 9.21 12.99
CA ASP A 29 9.57 9.97 13.62
C ASP A 29 8.36 10.05 12.70
N LEU A 30 8.57 10.36 11.42
CA LEU A 30 7.50 10.40 10.42
C LEU A 30 6.78 9.05 10.32
N LYS A 31 7.53 7.95 10.19
CA LYS A 31 6.97 6.60 10.18
C LYS A 31 6.15 6.33 11.43
N HIS A 32 6.67 6.68 12.60
CA HIS A 32 6.00 6.49 13.87
C HIS A 32 4.66 7.24 13.92
N TYR A 33 4.66 8.55 13.66
CA TYR A 33 3.44 9.37 13.75
C TYR A 33 2.37 8.94 12.75
N VAL A 34 2.77 8.63 11.51
CA VAL A 34 1.81 8.13 10.50
C VAL A 34 1.24 6.78 10.94
N THR A 35 2.08 5.88 11.47
CA THR A 35 1.61 4.57 11.98
C THR A 35 0.59 4.74 13.11
N VAL A 36 0.80 5.70 14.03
CA VAL A 36 -0.15 6.01 15.10
C VAL A 36 -1.50 6.46 14.53
N ILE A 37 -1.51 7.33 13.52
CA ILE A 37 -2.75 7.78 12.87
C ILE A 37 -3.49 6.60 12.22
N LEU A 38 -2.76 5.72 11.51
CA LEU A 38 -3.34 4.55 10.86
C LEU A 38 -3.90 3.55 11.89
N GLN A 39 -3.24 3.38 13.03
CA GLN A 39 -3.74 2.55 14.14
C GLN A 39 -5.02 3.13 14.75
N LEU A 40 -5.11 4.45 14.93
CA LEU A 40 -6.34 5.11 15.42
C LEU A 40 -7.52 4.89 14.47
N LEU A 41 -7.29 4.95 13.16
CA LEU A 41 -8.32 4.65 12.14
C LEU A 41 -8.79 3.21 12.23
N GLN A 42 -7.87 2.25 12.29
CA GLN A 42 -8.19 0.83 12.36
C GLN A 42 -8.94 0.46 13.66
N ASN A 43 -8.59 1.11 14.78
CA ASN A 43 -9.27 0.91 16.05
C ASN A 43 -10.64 1.60 16.14
N THR A 44 -11.00 2.41 15.14
CA THR A 44 -12.30 3.09 15.07
C THR A 44 -13.27 2.24 14.23
N PRO A 45 -14.31 1.61 14.82
CA PRO A 45 -15.15 0.64 14.12
C PRO A 45 -15.77 1.18 12.83
N THR A 46 -16.23 2.43 12.85
CA THR A 46 -16.86 3.12 11.71
C THR A 46 -15.89 3.52 10.59
N LEU A 47 -14.59 3.54 10.86
CA LEU A 47 -13.53 3.96 9.92
C LEU A 47 -12.58 2.83 9.55
N SER A 48 -12.79 1.63 10.10
CA SER A 48 -11.91 0.47 9.90
C SER A 48 -11.86 -0.05 8.45
N SER A 49 -12.84 0.30 7.61
CA SER A 49 -12.94 -0.11 6.20
C SER A 49 -12.33 0.90 5.21
N VAL A 50 -11.68 1.96 5.69
CA VAL A 50 -11.07 2.98 4.81
C VAL A 50 -9.84 2.39 4.12
N ASP A 51 -9.72 2.63 2.81
CA ASP A 51 -8.55 2.21 2.04
C ASP A 51 -7.31 3.04 2.44
N LEU A 52 -6.25 2.35 2.85
CA LEU A 52 -5.00 2.95 3.31
C LEU A 52 -3.85 2.75 2.31
N THR A 53 -4.11 2.12 1.15
CA THR A 53 -3.08 1.75 0.17
C THR A 53 -2.29 2.97 -0.31
N ALA A 54 -2.97 4.03 -0.73
CA ALA A 54 -2.34 5.27 -1.18
C ALA A 54 -1.45 5.90 -0.09
N THR A 55 -1.94 6.03 1.13
CA THR A 55 -1.16 6.58 2.26
C THR A 55 0.04 5.72 2.62
N GLN A 56 -0.09 4.38 2.56
CA GLN A 56 1.03 3.47 2.79
C GLN A 56 2.09 3.56 1.70
N GLU A 57 1.66 3.67 0.44
CA GLU A 57 2.53 3.89 -0.73
C GLU A 57 3.29 5.22 -0.58
N SER A 58 2.59 6.32 -0.31
CA SER A 58 3.17 7.64 -0.11
C SER A 58 4.08 7.70 1.12
N LEU A 59 3.73 7.00 2.22
CA LEU A 59 4.61 6.88 3.38
C LEU A 59 5.90 6.14 3.02
N ARG A 60 5.80 5.02 2.31
CA ARG A 60 6.96 4.25 1.84
C ARG A 60 7.90 5.13 1.02
N LYS A 61 7.34 5.89 0.06
CA LYS A 61 8.11 6.82 -0.77
C LYS A 61 8.73 7.96 0.04
N ALA A 62 8.05 8.47 1.07
CA ALA A 62 8.59 9.54 1.92
C ALA A 62 9.74 9.09 2.84
N ILE A 63 9.66 7.88 3.40
CA ILE A 63 10.66 7.38 4.36
C ILE A 63 11.90 6.77 3.69
N ALA A 64 11.72 6.15 2.53
CA ALA A 64 12.77 5.49 1.77
C ALA A 64 12.57 5.82 0.28
N PRO A 65 12.80 7.08 -0.10
CA PRO A 65 12.59 7.51 -1.47
C PRO A 65 13.56 6.78 -2.41
N THR A 66 13.06 6.48 -3.60
CA THR A 66 13.87 6.04 -4.74
C THR A 66 13.56 6.96 -5.91
N PHE A 67 14.55 7.71 -6.38
CA PHE A 67 14.39 8.64 -7.48
C PHE A 67 15.07 8.10 -8.74
N ASP A 68 14.30 7.42 -9.59
CA ASP A 68 14.78 6.93 -10.88
C ASP A 68 15.01 8.11 -11.83
N ILE A 69 16.26 8.30 -12.26
CA ILE A 69 16.71 9.32 -13.22
C ILE A 69 17.07 8.59 -14.50
N VAL A 70 16.17 8.65 -15.48
CA VAL A 70 16.24 7.86 -16.71
C VAL A 70 16.94 8.63 -17.81
N PHE A 71 18.04 8.10 -18.33
CA PHE A 71 18.77 8.68 -19.46
C PHE A 71 18.27 8.09 -20.77
N ALA A 72 17.61 8.92 -21.57
CA ALA A 72 17.01 8.55 -22.84
C ALA A 72 17.66 9.31 -24.00
N GLY A 73 17.78 8.68 -25.17
CA GLY A 73 18.41 9.30 -26.33
C GLY A 73 18.90 8.27 -27.33
N ALA A 74 19.22 8.73 -28.54
CA ALA A 74 19.70 7.87 -29.62
C ALA A 74 20.97 7.09 -29.22
N PHE A 75 21.23 5.99 -29.92
CA PHE A 75 22.43 5.18 -29.78
C PHE A 75 23.65 6.05 -30.07
N SER A 76 24.73 5.95 -29.30
CA SER A 76 25.88 6.87 -29.42
C SER A 76 25.62 8.35 -29.14
N ALA A 77 24.45 8.76 -28.58
CA ALA A 77 24.27 10.14 -28.08
C ALA A 77 25.17 10.46 -26.88
N GLY A 78 25.79 9.44 -26.28
CA GLY A 78 26.72 9.56 -25.16
C GLY A 78 26.06 9.51 -23.79
N LYS A 79 24.94 8.79 -23.65
CA LYS A 79 24.22 8.57 -22.38
C LYS A 79 25.13 7.99 -21.29
N SER A 80 25.74 6.84 -21.56
CA SER A 80 26.65 6.16 -20.64
C SER A 80 27.86 7.03 -20.27
N MET A 81 28.41 7.77 -21.24
CA MET A 81 29.52 8.70 -21.00
C MET A 81 29.07 9.89 -20.13
N LEU A 82 27.86 10.41 -20.32
CA LEU A 82 27.29 11.46 -19.49
C LEU A 82 27.09 10.97 -18.04
N ILE A 83 26.62 9.74 -17.85
CA ILE A 83 26.49 9.13 -16.52
C ILE A 83 27.86 8.99 -15.84
N ASN A 84 28.86 8.47 -16.56
CA ASN A 84 30.23 8.39 -16.03
C ASN A 84 30.78 9.77 -15.67
N ALA A 85 30.52 10.79 -16.49
CA ALA A 85 30.93 12.18 -16.22
C ALA A 85 30.25 12.75 -14.97
N LEU A 86 28.97 12.47 -14.75
CA LEU A 86 28.24 12.91 -13.56
C LEU A 86 28.77 12.27 -12.28
N LEU A 87 29.18 11.00 -12.37
CA LEU A 87 29.71 10.22 -11.24
C LEU A 87 31.22 10.34 -11.07
N GLU A 88 31.92 10.95 -12.03
CA GLU A 88 33.39 10.96 -12.12
C GLU A 88 34.02 9.56 -12.02
N ARG A 89 33.33 8.53 -12.54
CA ARG A 89 33.77 7.13 -12.51
C ARG A 89 33.42 6.40 -13.80
N GLU A 90 34.33 5.57 -14.29
CA GLU A 90 34.08 4.70 -15.46
C GLU A 90 33.36 3.42 -15.03
N LEU A 91 32.03 3.46 -14.98
CA LEU A 91 31.20 2.29 -14.63
C LEU A 91 30.48 1.71 -15.84
N LEU A 92 30.02 2.58 -16.74
CA LEU A 92 29.32 2.19 -17.95
C LEU A 92 30.24 2.31 -19.16
N TYR A 93 30.17 1.38 -20.11
CA TYR A 93 30.98 1.48 -21.32
C TYR A 93 30.20 2.10 -22.46
N SER A 94 30.76 3.17 -23.04
CA SER A 94 30.26 3.71 -24.30
C SER A 94 30.79 2.86 -25.46
N ALA A 95 30.01 1.87 -25.87
CA ALA A 95 30.36 0.96 -26.95
C ALA A 95 29.32 0.93 -28.05
N GLU A 96 29.75 1.19 -29.28
CA GLU A 96 28.91 0.98 -30.45
C GLU A 96 28.82 -0.53 -30.76
N GLY A 97 27.60 -1.06 -30.96
CA GLY A 97 27.40 -2.34 -31.64
C GLY A 97 26.59 -3.42 -30.92
N HIS A 98 26.79 -3.68 -29.61
CA HIS A 98 26.48 -5.06 -29.11
C HIS A 98 25.66 -5.18 -27.82
N ALA A 99 25.60 -4.13 -26.99
CA ALA A 99 24.88 -4.15 -25.71
C ALA A 99 23.58 -3.34 -25.78
N THR A 100 22.85 -3.42 -26.89
CA THR A 100 21.74 -2.49 -27.18
C THR A 100 20.51 -2.67 -26.28
N GLY A 101 20.44 -3.75 -25.48
CA GLY A 101 19.29 -4.06 -24.62
C GLY A 101 19.59 -4.19 -23.12
N THR A 102 20.84 -4.06 -22.67
CA THR A 102 21.18 -4.24 -21.25
C THR A 102 20.81 -3.00 -20.46
N GLU A 103 19.85 -3.13 -19.54
CA GLU A 103 19.51 -2.05 -18.61
C GLU A 103 20.61 -1.90 -17.56
N CYS A 104 21.15 -0.70 -17.37
CA CYS A 104 22.13 -0.44 -16.32
C CYS A 104 21.53 0.50 -15.27
N GLN A 105 21.61 0.13 -14.01
CA GLN A 105 21.19 0.95 -12.88
C GLN A 105 22.39 1.22 -11.98
N ILE A 106 22.50 2.45 -11.49
CA ILE A 106 23.54 2.85 -10.54
C ILE A 106 22.86 3.48 -9.33
N ALA A 107 23.01 2.84 -8.18
CA ALA A 107 22.44 3.25 -6.91
C ALA A 107 23.55 3.47 -5.87
N TYR A 108 23.19 4.13 -4.77
CA TYR A 108 24.14 4.42 -3.70
C TYR A 108 24.59 3.17 -2.94
N SER A 109 25.86 3.17 -2.55
CA SER A 109 26.39 2.32 -1.49
C SER A 109 27.30 3.11 -0.56
N GLU A 110 27.49 2.59 0.65
CA GLU A 110 28.58 3.03 1.50
C GLU A 110 29.94 2.62 0.88
N PRO A 111 31.03 3.38 1.14
CA PRO A 111 32.33 3.15 0.51
C PRO A 111 32.90 1.73 0.67
N ASP A 112 32.58 1.06 1.78
CA ASP A 112 33.03 -0.29 2.12
C ASP A 112 32.06 -1.40 1.67
N ALA A 113 30.92 -1.03 1.09
CA ALA A 113 29.86 -1.93 0.66
C ALA A 113 29.58 -1.82 -0.86
N GLU A 114 30.53 -1.28 -1.64
CA GLU A 114 30.38 -1.23 -3.09
C GLU A 114 30.23 -2.64 -3.67
N ARG A 115 29.25 -2.80 -4.55
CA ARG A 115 28.94 -4.11 -5.15
C ARG A 115 28.31 -3.97 -6.52
N VAL A 116 28.39 -5.03 -7.31
CA VAL A 116 27.64 -5.19 -8.55
C VAL A 116 26.70 -6.38 -8.45
N VAL A 117 25.58 -6.30 -9.15
CA VAL A 117 24.66 -7.41 -9.35
C VAL A 117 24.43 -7.57 -10.85
N LEU A 118 24.65 -8.78 -11.36
CA LEU A 118 24.54 -9.13 -12.78
C LEU A 118 23.35 -10.06 -12.99
N THR A 119 22.42 -9.67 -13.85
CA THR A 119 21.28 -10.51 -14.24
C THR A 119 21.47 -10.99 -15.68
N PHE A 120 21.45 -12.30 -15.89
CA PHE A 120 21.60 -12.92 -17.21
C PHE A 120 20.25 -13.06 -17.92
N LEU A 121 20.29 -13.03 -19.25
CA LEU A 121 19.17 -13.45 -20.08
C LEU A 121 18.88 -14.95 -19.87
N SER A 122 17.63 -15.34 -20.11
CA SER A 122 17.28 -16.75 -20.20
C SER A 122 17.58 -17.31 -21.58
N GLU A 123 17.69 -18.63 -21.71
CA GLU A 123 17.92 -19.29 -22.99
C GLU A 123 16.79 -18.97 -23.98
N ALA A 124 15.54 -18.88 -23.51
CA ALA A 124 14.40 -18.47 -24.33
C ALA A 124 14.55 -17.05 -24.91
N ASP A 125 15.03 -16.09 -24.12
CA ASP A 125 15.27 -14.72 -24.59
C ASP A 125 16.43 -14.67 -25.60
N ILE A 126 17.51 -15.40 -25.34
CA ILE A 126 18.66 -15.52 -26.26
C ILE A 126 18.23 -16.15 -27.58
N GLN A 127 17.40 -17.19 -27.54
CA GLN A 127 16.85 -17.84 -28.73
C GLN A 127 15.98 -16.86 -29.53
N ALA A 128 15.10 -16.10 -28.87
CA ALA A 128 14.27 -15.10 -29.53
C ALA A 128 15.10 -14.00 -30.21
N GLN A 129 16.14 -13.49 -29.53
CA GLN A 129 17.06 -12.51 -30.11
C GLN A 129 17.84 -13.09 -31.30
N THR A 130 18.28 -14.34 -31.19
CA THR A 130 18.99 -15.04 -32.26
C THR A 130 18.11 -15.17 -33.51
N VAL A 131 16.85 -15.60 -33.37
CA VAL A 131 15.92 -15.72 -34.49
C VAL A 131 15.71 -14.36 -35.18
N ALA A 132 15.52 -13.29 -34.39
CA ALA A 132 15.32 -11.94 -34.93
C ALA A 132 16.56 -11.41 -35.68
N LEU A 133 17.77 -11.70 -35.18
CA LEU A 133 19.02 -11.30 -35.84
C LEU A 133 19.27 -12.14 -37.10
N CYS A 134 19.01 -13.45 -37.07
CA CYS A 134 19.11 -14.32 -38.25
C CYS A 134 18.18 -13.84 -39.37
N GLU A 135 16.93 -13.50 -39.05
CA GLU A 135 15.95 -13.00 -40.03
C GLU A 135 16.44 -11.70 -40.71
N LYS A 136 16.99 -10.76 -39.93
CA LYS A 136 17.57 -9.51 -40.46
C LYS A 136 18.81 -9.74 -41.33
N LEU A 137 19.65 -10.71 -40.99
CA LEU A 137 20.88 -11.02 -41.71
C LEU A 137 20.64 -11.87 -42.96
N GLY A 138 19.44 -12.45 -43.11
CA GLY A 138 19.09 -13.40 -44.16
C GLY A 138 19.68 -14.79 -43.90
N ILE A 139 19.89 -15.16 -42.65
CA ILE A 139 20.37 -16.46 -42.21
C ILE A 139 19.16 -17.36 -41.89
N GLU A 140 19.12 -18.57 -42.43
CA GLU A 140 18.07 -19.53 -42.09
C GLU A 140 18.17 -19.92 -40.60
N ALA A 141 17.11 -19.64 -39.83
CA ALA A 141 17.05 -19.95 -38.41
C ALA A 141 16.96 -21.47 -38.19
N PRO A 142 17.92 -22.12 -37.52
CA PRO A 142 17.94 -23.56 -37.42
C PRO A 142 17.10 -24.10 -36.24
N PRO A 143 16.63 -25.35 -36.32
CA PRO A 143 16.20 -26.12 -35.14
C PRO A 143 17.42 -26.55 -34.30
N GLN A 144 17.63 -25.88 -33.16
CA GLN A 144 18.49 -26.21 -31.98
C GLN A 144 19.90 -26.83 -32.15
N SER A 145 20.44 -27.06 -33.35
CA SER A 145 21.60 -27.96 -33.52
C SER A 145 22.77 -27.49 -34.38
N THR A 146 22.86 -26.23 -34.82
CA THR A 146 24.07 -25.74 -35.52
C THR A 146 24.46 -24.28 -35.26
N TRP A 147 24.66 -23.90 -33.99
CA TRP A 147 25.24 -22.59 -33.62
C TRP A 147 26.58 -22.30 -34.32
N ALA A 148 27.40 -23.33 -34.55
CA ALA A 148 28.64 -23.23 -35.29
C ALA A 148 28.46 -22.80 -36.77
N GLN A 149 27.36 -23.23 -37.42
CA GLN A 149 27.08 -22.82 -38.80
C GLN A 149 26.63 -21.36 -38.86
N ILE A 150 25.79 -20.92 -37.93
CA ILE A 150 25.38 -19.51 -37.82
C ILE A 150 26.60 -18.63 -37.59
N ARG A 151 27.50 -19.02 -36.69
CA ARG A 151 28.74 -18.28 -36.41
C ARG A 151 29.61 -18.16 -37.66
N SER A 152 29.81 -19.26 -38.40
CA SER A 152 30.57 -19.23 -39.65
C SER A 152 29.93 -18.33 -40.71
N GLN A 153 28.61 -18.30 -40.82
CA GLN A 153 27.90 -17.39 -41.71
C GLN A 153 28.04 -15.93 -41.28
N CYS A 154 27.98 -15.64 -39.98
CA CYS A 154 28.22 -14.30 -39.46
C CYS A 154 29.65 -13.82 -39.74
N GLU A 155 30.65 -14.68 -39.53
CA GLU A 155 32.05 -14.38 -39.87
C GLU A 155 32.22 -14.11 -41.37
N ALA A 156 31.55 -14.87 -42.24
CA ALA A 156 31.56 -14.62 -43.68
C ALA A 156 30.94 -13.26 -44.05
N ILE A 157 29.83 -12.87 -43.40
CA ILE A 157 29.21 -11.54 -43.58
C ILE A 157 30.18 -10.44 -43.13
N ILE A 158 30.78 -10.56 -41.94
CA ILE A 158 31.72 -9.57 -41.42
C ILE A 158 32.91 -9.37 -42.37
N GLN A 159 33.47 -10.46 -42.90
CA GLN A 159 34.57 -10.40 -43.86
C GLN A 159 34.13 -9.80 -45.20
N ALA A 160 32.97 -10.18 -45.72
CA ALA A 160 32.44 -9.64 -46.98
C ALA A 160 32.15 -8.13 -46.92
N GLU A 161 31.73 -7.64 -45.75
CA GLU A 161 31.47 -6.22 -45.49
C GLU A 161 32.74 -5.42 -45.13
N GLY A 162 33.91 -6.08 -45.06
CA GLY A 162 35.21 -5.44 -44.81
C GLY A 162 35.50 -5.13 -43.33
N GLY A 163 34.78 -5.77 -42.41
CA GLY A 163 34.97 -5.66 -40.95
C GLY A 163 33.74 -5.14 -40.21
N GLU A 164 33.69 -5.42 -38.90
CA GLU A 164 32.55 -5.12 -38.02
C GLU A 164 32.10 -3.65 -38.08
N SER A 165 33.04 -2.70 -38.13
CA SER A 165 32.73 -1.27 -38.06
C SER A 165 32.30 -0.65 -39.39
N LYS A 166 32.27 -1.43 -40.48
CA LYS A 166 32.10 -0.90 -41.85
C LYS A 166 30.65 -0.79 -42.30
N SER A 167 29.76 -1.63 -41.79
CA SER A 167 28.33 -1.56 -42.11
C SER A 167 27.45 -2.01 -40.95
N GLU A 168 26.20 -1.53 -40.93
CA GLU A 168 25.21 -1.98 -39.94
C GLU A 168 24.93 -3.48 -40.02
N ARG A 169 25.05 -4.07 -41.22
CA ARG A 169 24.93 -5.52 -41.41
C ARG A 169 26.09 -6.27 -40.75
N ALA A 170 27.33 -5.77 -40.88
CA ALA A 170 28.50 -6.35 -40.21
C ALA A 170 28.40 -6.24 -38.67
N LYS A 171 27.89 -5.11 -38.15
CA LYS A 171 27.62 -4.94 -36.72
C LYS A 171 26.60 -5.95 -36.20
N GLN A 172 25.48 -6.12 -36.90
CA GLN A 172 24.45 -7.11 -36.53
C GLN A 172 24.99 -8.54 -36.54
N ALA A 173 25.82 -8.90 -37.54
CA ALA A 173 26.47 -10.20 -37.60
C ALA A 173 27.45 -10.43 -36.45
N SER A 174 28.23 -9.40 -36.07
CA SER A 174 29.13 -9.48 -34.91
C SER A 174 28.36 -9.57 -33.60
N GLY A 175 27.26 -8.83 -33.44
CA GLY A 175 26.37 -8.93 -32.28
C GLY A 175 25.79 -10.33 -32.11
N LEU A 176 25.40 -10.98 -33.21
CA LEU A 176 24.96 -12.37 -33.19
C LEU A 176 26.09 -13.34 -32.80
N CYS A 177 27.32 -13.13 -33.30
CA CYS A 177 28.49 -13.90 -32.85
C CYS A 177 28.73 -13.77 -31.34
N TYR A 178 28.69 -12.55 -30.80
CA TYR A 178 28.88 -12.32 -29.37
C TYR A 178 27.78 -12.95 -28.52
N LEU A 179 26.51 -12.88 -28.96
CA LEU A 179 25.39 -13.50 -28.27
C LEU A 179 25.57 -15.02 -28.16
N LEU A 180 25.93 -15.67 -29.27
CA LEU A 180 26.17 -17.13 -29.31
C LEU A 180 27.38 -17.53 -28.48
N GLN A 181 28.47 -16.77 -28.57
CA GLN A 181 29.67 -17.01 -27.77
C GLN A 181 29.40 -16.77 -26.27
N GLY A 182 28.61 -15.76 -25.93
CA GLY A 182 28.21 -15.45 -24.55
C GLY A 182 27.39 -16.57 -23.94
N LEU A 183 26.45 -17.14 -24.71
CA LEU A 183 25.67 -18.30 -24.31
C LEU A 183 26.57 -19.50 -24.02
N GLU A 184 27.55 -19.77 -24.90
CA GLU A 184 28.50 -20.87 -24.72
C GLU A 184 29.38 -20.68 -23.47
N GLN A 185 29.89 -19.48 -23.26
CA GLN A 185 30.78 -19.16 -22.13
C GLN A 185 30.07 -19.12 -20.77
N ASN A 186 28.75 -18.87 -20.75
CA ASN A 186 27.98 -18.65 -19.53
C ASN A 186 26.82 -19.64 -19.35
N ARG A 187 26.91 -20.85 -19.95
CA ARG A 187 25.86 -21.89 -19.85
C ARG A 187 25.49 -22.27 -18.43
N ASP A 188 26.45 -22.25 -17.51
CA ASP A 188 26.26 -22.53 -16.10
C ASP A 188 25.45 -21.44 -15.36
N ARG A 189 25.30 -20.26 -15.98
CA ARG A 189 24.60 -19.08 -15.43
C ARG A 189 23.28 -18.78 -16.13
N ILE A 190 23.02 -19.42 -17.27
CA ILE A 190 21.83 -19.19 -18.11
C ILE A 190 20.87 -20.35 -17.92
N HIS A 191 19.65 -20.04 -17.47
CA HIS A 191 18.56 -21.01 -17.32
C HIS A 191 17.57 -20.93 -18.48
N ALA A 192 16.79 -22.00 -18.68
CA ALA A 192 15.87 -22.15 -19.81
C ALA A 192 14.89 -20.96 -19.94
N THR A 193 14.22 -20.58 -18.85
CA THR A 193 13.18 -19.54 -18.84
C THR A 193 13.42 -18.44 -17.82
N ASP A 194 14.10 -18.75 -16.71
CA ASP A 194 14.23 -17.84 -15.58
C ASP A 194 15.50 -16.99 -15.70
N TYR A 195 15.40 -15.73 -15.27
CA TYR A 195 16.55 -14.86 -15.13
C TYR A 195 17.30 -15.20 -13.85
N GLN A 196 18.59 -15.47 -13.99
CA GLN A 196 19.47 -15.68 -12.84
C GLN A 196 20.25 -14.41 -12.54
N THR A 197 20.40 -14.17 -11.25
CA THR A 197 21.08 -12.98 -10.72
C THR A 197 22.23 -13.42 -9.85
N PHE A 198 23.38 -12.79 -10.06
CA PHE A 198 24.64 -13.15 -9.42
C PHE A 198 25.29 -11.92 -8.81
N SER A 199 25.84 -12.08 -7.62
CA SER A 199 26.58 -11.03 -6.91
C SER A 199 28.03 -10.95 -7.38
N MET A 200 28.67 -9.84 -7.05
CA MET A 200 30.08 -9.57 -7.29
C MET A 200 31.01 -10.68 -6.79
N GLU A 201 30.74 -11.24 -5.61
CA GLU A 201 31.56 -12.28 -4.97
C GLU A 201 31.48 -13.60 -5.74
N GLN A 202 30.35 -13.91 -6.38
CA GLN A 202 30.19 -15.13 -7.18
C GLN A 202 31.02 -15.11 -8.47
N PHE A 203 31.48 -13.93 -8.89
CA PHE A 203 32.44 -13.76 -9.98
C PHE A 203 33.89 -13.59 -9.51
N ASN A 204 34.12 -13.57 -8.20
CA ASN A 204 35.40 -13.23 -7.58
C ASN A 204 35.94 -11.86 -8.03
N PHE A 205 35.07 -10.90 -8.34
CA PHE A 205 35.51 -9.54 -8.63
C PHE A 205 36.00 -8.88 -7.35
N SER A 206 37.17 -8.26 -7.39
CA SER A 206 37.76 -7.57 -6.24
C SER A 206 37.26 -6.13 -6.09
N ASN A 207 36.78 -5.52 -7.18
CA ASN A 207 36.31 -4.14 -7.23
C ASN A 207 35.30 -3.92 -8.38
N LEU A 208 34.67 -2.74 -8.43
CA LEU A 208 33.70 -2.40 -9.48
C LEU A 208 34.33 -2.28 -10.88
N GLN A 209 35.63 -1.99 -11.00
CA GLN A 209 36.29 -1.86 -12.30
C GLN A 209 36.44 -3.23 -12.99
N GLU A 210 36.68 -4.31 -12.23
CA GLU A 210 36.68 -5.67 -12.78
C GLU A 210 35.29 -6.10 -13.27
N ALA A 211 34.25 -5.78 -12.49
CA ALA A 211 32.87 -6.00 -12.89
C ALA A 211 32.50 -5.23 -14.16
N ALA A 212 32.91 -3.97 -14.22
CA ALA A 212 32.78 -3.16 -15.40
C ALA A 212 33.53 -3.84 -16.57
N ALA A 213 34.80 -4.22 -16.41
CA ALA A 213 35.58 -4.86 -17.47
C ALA A 213 34.94 -6.16 -17.98
N TYR A 214 34.30 -6.94 -17.10
CA TYR A 214 33.53 -8.13 -17.47
C TYR A 214 32.28 -7.80 -18.29
N ALA A 215 31.58 -6.72 -17.93
CA ALA A 215 30.41 -6.20 -18.64
C ALA A 215 30.77 -5.37 -19.89
N ARG A 216 32.05 -5.10 -20.11
CA ARG A 216 32.56 -4.40 -21.29
C ARG A 216 32.43 -5.30 -22.52
N ARG A 217 32.18 -4.64 -23.68
CA ARG A 217 32.18 -5.17 -25.05
C ARG A 217 32.63 -6.64 -25.20
N GLY A 218 31.73 -7.48 -25.68
CA GLY A 218 32.04 -8.83 -26.11
C GLY A 218 31.00 -9.85 -25.66
N ALA A 219 31.40 -11.11 -25.66
CA ALA A 219 30.52 -12.25 -25.43
C ALA A 219 29.76 -12.19 -24.09
N ASN A 220 30.41 -11.80 -22.99
CA ASN A 220 29.74 -11.71 -21.69
C ASN A 220 28.65 -10.63 -21.67
N SER A 221 28.95 -9.44 -22.19
CA SER A 221 27.98 -8.33 -22.25
C SER A 221 26.72 -8.66 -23.06
N ALA A 222 26.84 -9.48 -24.10
CA ALA A 222 25.72 -9.84 -24.98
C ALA A 222 24.65 -10.72 -24.31
N VAL A 223 24.99 -11.41 -23.21
CA VAL A 223 24.05 -12.27 -22.46
C VAL A 223 23.57 -11.66 -21.15
N LEU A 224 23.95 -10.42 -20.85
CA LEU A 224 23.48 -9.68 -19.67
C LEU A 224 22.19 -8.94 -19.99
N LYS A 225 21.16 -9.21 -19.15
CA LYS A 225 19.89 -8.50 -19.18
C LYS A 225 19.96 -7.18 -18.42
N ARG A 226 20.55 -7.21 -17.22
CA ARG A 226 20.61 -6.05 -16.32
C ARG A 226 21.90 -6.05 -15.52
N ILE A 227 22.44 -4.85 -15.29
CA ILE A 227 23.58 -4.62 -14.41
C ILE A 227 23.18 -3.57 -13.39
N GLU A 228 23.33 -3.89 -12.11
CA GLU A 228 23.08 -2.95 -11.02
C GLU A 228 24.39 -2.69 -10.27
N TYR A 229 24.91 -1.48 -10.42
CA TYR A 229 26.05 -0.98 -9.66
C TYR A 229 25.57 -0.30 -8.38
N TYR A 230 26.21 -0.60 -7.27
CA TYR A 230 26.03 0.06 -6.00
C TYR A 230 27.36 0.69 -5.64
N CYS A 231 27.45 2.01 -5.71
CA CYS A 231 28.72 2.73 -5.53
C CYS A 231 28.55 3.99 -4.69
N HIS A 232 29.64 4.42 -4.07
CA HIS A 232 29.66 5.63 -3.27
C HIS A 232 29.82 6.87 -4.16
N HIS A 233 28.78 7.71 -4.22
CA HIS A 233 28.84 9.03 -4.83
C HIS A 233 27.76 9.95 -4.25
N PRO A 234 28.05 11.25 -3.97
CA PRO A 234 27.07 12.18 -3.40
C PRO A 234 25.77 12.32 -4.19
N LEU A 235 25.84 12.31 -5.53
CA LEU A 235 24.64 12.37 -6.40
C LEU A 235 23.68 11.19 -6.18
N LEU A 236 24.18 10.03 -5.74
CA LEU A 236 23.36 8.83 -5.55
C LEU A 236 22.72 8.77 -4.15
N GLN A 237 23.22 9.58 -3.21
CA GLN A 237 22.68 9.64 -1.85
C GLN A 237 21.19 9.99 -1.83
N ASP A 238 20.53 9.71 -0.71
CA ASP A 238 19.10 9.94 -0.53
C ASP A 238 18.20 9.19 -1.52
N GLY A 239 18.70 8.09 -2.11
CA GLY A 239 17.92 7.18 -2.93
C GLY A 239 17.86 7.53 -4.42
N ASN A 240 18.75 8.39 -4.91
CA ASN A 240 18.85 8.68 -6.34
C ASN A 240 19.43 7.48 -7.11
N VAL A 241 18.77 7.07 -8.18
CA VAL A 241 19.18 5.93 -9.02
C VAL A 241 19.32 6.40 -10.46
N LEU A 242 20.52 6.29 -11.03
CA LEU A 242 20.74 6.60 -12.45
C LEU A 242 20.42 5.35 -13.28
N VAL A 243 19.57 5.50 -14.28
CA VAL A 243 19.15 4.40 -15.16
C VAL A 243 19.60 4.72 -16.59
N ASP A 244 20.54 3.95 -17.12
CA ASP A 244 20.90 3.98 -18.53
C ASP A 244 19.98 3.01 -19.29
N THR A 245 19.19 3.55 -20.21
CA THR A 245 18.26 2.75 -21.01
C THR A 245 18.83 2.49 -22.41
N PRO A 246 18.36 1.44 -23.09
CA PRO A 246 18.55 1.27 -24.53
C PRO A 246 18.32 2.55 -25.35
N GLY A 247 19.00 2.64 -26.49
CA GLY A 247 18.78 3.73 -27.45
C GLY A 247 17.32 3.77 -27.93
N ILE A 248 16.77 4.97 -28.13
CA ILE A 248 15.41 5.13 -28.69
C ILE A 248 15.30 4.68 -30.15
N ASP A 249 16.42 4.62 -30.84
CA ASP A 249 16.67 4.13 -32.19
C ASP A 249 17.19 2.67 -32.18
N ALA A 250 16.99 1.94 -31.08
CA ALA A 250 17.47 0.57 -30.96
C ALA A 250 16.96 -0.30 -32.12
N PRO A 251 17.82 -1.18 -32.69
CA PRO A 251 17.44 -2.01 -33.82
C PRO A 251 16.31 -2.98 -33.49
N VAL A 252 16.16 -3.36 -32.21
CA VAL A 252 15.09 -4.21 -31.70
C VAL A 252 13.98 -3.32 -31.15
N LYS A 253 12.79 -3.34 -31.77
CA LYS A 253 11.65 -2.50 -31.37
C LYS A 253 11.29 -2.63 -29.88
N LYS A 254 11.39 -3.85 -29.33
CA LYS A 254 11.12 -4.13 -27.92
C LYS A 254 12.01 -3.30 -26.98
N ASP A 255 13.27 -3.05 -27.34
CA ASP A 255 14.22 -2.30 -26.50
C ASP A 255 13.88 -0.81 -26.48
N ALA A 256 13.52 -0.24 -27.64
CA ALA A 256 13.01 1.12 -27.73
C ALA A 256 11.70 1.28 -26.94
N GLU A 257 10.77 0.32 -27.04
CA GLU A 257 9.53 0.31 -26.25
C GLU A 257 9.79 0.26 -24.74
N LEU A 258 10.80 -0.48 -24.28
CA LEU A 258 11.19 -0.51 -22.87
C LEU A 258 11.65 0.88 -22.40
N THR A 259 12.44 1.59 -23.22
CA THR A 259 12.84 2.97 -22.94
C THR A 259 11.62 3.89 -22.81
N TYR A 260 10.68 3.85 -23.77
CA TYR A 260 9.45 4.67 -23.70
C TYR A 260 8.59 4.33 -22.47
N ARG A 261 8.40 3.05 -22.15
CA ARG A 261 7.66 2.63 -20.94
C ARG A 261 8.32 3.15 -19.67
N LYS A 262 9.65 3.12 -19.58
CA LYS A 262 10.39 3.64 -18.43
C LYS A 262 10.28 5.17 -18.34
N ILE A 263 10.32 5.88 -19.45
CA ILE A 263 10.11 7.34 -19.52
C ILE A 263 8.69 7.70 -19.01
N GLU A 264 7.66 7.01 -19.50
CA GLU A 264 6.25 7.26 -19.18
C GLU A 264 5.86 6.84 -17.75
N HIS A 265 6.61 5.91 -17.14
CA HIS A 265 6.31 5.38 -15.81
C HIS A 265 6.20 6.49 -14.76
N THR A 266 5.18 6.41 -13.90
CA THR A 266 4.88 7.43 -12.88
C THR A 266 5.93 7.50 -11.77
N ASP A 267 6.65 6.41 -11.50
CA ASP A 267 7.75 6.39 -10.53
C ASP A 267 9.07 6.95 -11.07
N THR A 268 9.17 7.20 -12.38
CA THR A 268 10.36 7.84 -12.95
C THR A 268 10.40 9.30 -12.49
N SER A 269 11.42 9.65 -11.74
CA SER A 269 11.49 10.95 -11.05
C SER A 269 12.04 12.05 -11.93
N ALA A 270 12.95 11.72 -12.84
CA ALA A 270 13.49 12.63 -13.84
C ALA A 270 13.77 11.89 -15.15
N VAL A 271 13.66 12.60 -16.27
CA VAL A 271 14.05 12.09 -17.60
C VAL A 271 15.12 13.01 -18.17
N VAL A 272 16.29 12.45 -18.51
CA VAL A 272 17.38 13.18 -19.14
C VAL A 272 17.43 12.77 -20.62
N CYS A 273 16.93 13.65 -21.48
CA CYS A 273 17.00 13.49 -22.93
C CYS A 273 18.39 13.93 -23.42
N VAL A 274 19.24 12.97 -23.77
CA VAL A 274 20.58 13.19 -24.33
C VAL A 274 20.47 13.27 -25.85
N LEU A 275 20.74 14.45 -26.40
CA LEU A 275 20.50 14.80 -27.80
C LEU A 275 21.82 15.04 -28.56
N LYS A 276 21.87 14.60 -29.82
CA LYS A 276 23.02 14.71 -30.74
C LYS A 276 23.17 15.97 -31.59
N PRO A 277 22.21 16.92 -31.71
CA PRO A 277 22.32 18.04 -32.67
C PRO A 277 23.61 18.86 -32.59
N ALA A 278 24.30 18.90 -31.45
CA ALA A 278 25.59 19.57 -31.35
C ALA A 278 26.68 18.97 -32.26
N SER A 279 26.59 17.67 -32.59
CA SER A 279 27.53 16.97 -33.46
C SER A 279 26.98 16.70 -34.87
N VAL A 280 25.66 16.56 -35.01
CA VAL A 280 24.99 16.23 -36.29
C VAL A 280 24.40 17.47 -36.98
N GLY A 281 24.11 18.52 -36.22
CA GLY A 281 23.52 19.78 -36.69
C GLY A 281 22.01 19.84 -36.55
N ASP A 282 21.31 18.71 -36.70
CA ASP A 282 19.85 18.62 -36.69
C ASP A 282 19.38 17.46 -35.80
N MET A 283 18.11 17.48 -35.40
CA MET A 283 17.46 16.38 -34.65
C MET A 283 17.20 15.19 -35.59
N THR A 284 17.39 13.96 -35.11
CA THR A 284 16.94 12.78 -35.86
C THR A 284 15.41 12.61 -35.78
N VAL A 285 14.85 11.74 -36.61
CA VAL A 285 13.42 11.41 -36.58
C VAL A 285 13.03 10.84 -35.21
N GLU A 286 13.87 9.96 -34.67
CA GLU A 286 13.66 9.32 -33.37
C GLU A 286 13.80 10.30 -32.21
N GLU A 287 14.77 11.23 -32.27
CA GLU A 287 14.89 12.29 -31.27
C GLU A 287 13.70 13.26 -31.33
N THR A 288 13.18 13.53 -32.53
CA THR A 288 11.96 14.35 -32.72
C THR A 288 10.74 13.64 -32.14
N GLN A 289 10.58 12.34 -32.37
CA GLN A 289 9.51 11.54 -31.78
C GLN A 289 9.59 11.52 -30.25
N LEU A 290 10.80 11.34 -29.68
CA LEU A 290 11.00 11.44 -28.23
C LEU A 290 10.56 12.79 -27.69
N LEU A 291 10.91 13.89 -28.38
CA LEU A 291 10.52 15.23 -27.99
C LEU A 291 9.00 15.41 -28.02
N GLU A 292 8.33 14.94 -29.07
CA GLU A 292 6.86 14.97 -29.18
C GLU A 292 6.18 14.18 -28.06
N THR A 293 6.66 12.97 -27.75
CA THR A 293 6.15 12.15 -26.64
C THR A 293 6.28 12.88 -25.30
N VAL A 294 7.42 13.54 -25.06
CA VAL A 294 7.64 14.32 -23.83
C VAL A 294 6.73 15.55 -23.77
N GLN A 295 6.60 16.30 -24.87
CA GLN A 295 5.84 17.54 -24.90
C GLN A 295 4.32 17.33 -24.81
N THR A 296 3.82 16.24 -25.40
CA THR A 296 2.39 15.90 -25.39
C THR A 296 1.92 15.30 -24.06
N ASN A 297 2.84 14.86 -23.19
CA ASN A 297 2.53 14.33 -21.87
C ASN A 297 3.00 15.30 -20.76
N PRO A 298 2.09 16.09 -20.15
CA PRO A 298 2.44 17.04 -19.10
C PRO A 298 3.19 16.41 -17.92
N GLY A 299 2.84 15.17 -17.57
CA GLY A 299 3.49 14.44 -16.46
C GLY A 299 4.96 14.10 -16.72
N ILE A 300 5.40 14.09 -17.98
CA ILE A 300 6.81 13.91 -18.37
C ILE A 300 7.48 15.26 -18.56
N ARG A 301 6.80 16.20 -19.22
CA ARG A 301 7.28 17.56 -19.50
C ARG A 301 7.79 18.28 -18.25
N ASP A 302 7.13 18.13 -17.11
CA ASP A 302 7.49 18.83 -15.88
C ASP A 302 8.70 18.21 -15.16
N ARG A 303 9.23 17.08 -15.66
CA ARG A 303 10.38 16.34 -15.10
C ARG A 303 11.50 16.02 -16.09
N VAL A 304 11.49 16.65 -17.26
CA VAL A 304 12.50 16.43 -18.30
C VAL A 304 13.66 17.43 -18.23
N PHE A 305 14.85 16.96 -18.60
CA PHE A 305 16.07 17.71 -18.81
C PHE A 305 16.58 17.44 -20.23
N TYR A 306 16.87 18.48 -20.99
CA TYR A 306 17.42 18.35 -22.33
C TYR A 306 18.93 18.61 -22.28
N VAL A 307 19.73 17.60 -22.64
CA VAL A 307 21.19 17.66 -22.62
C VAL A 307 21.72 17.49 -24.04
N PHE A 308 22.19 18.58 -24.63
CA PHE A 308 22.89 18.58 -25.90
C PHE A 308 24.35 18.21 -25.65
N ASN A 309 24.65 16.93 -25.82
CA ASN A 309 25.98 16.38 -25.58
C ASN A 309 26.88 16.53 -26.83
N ARG A 310 28.20 16.39 -26.66
CA ARG A 310 29.22 16.67 -27.68
C ARG A 310 29.23 18.13 -28.14
N VAL A 311 28.94 19.06 -27.22
CA VAL A 311 28.93 20.49 -27.53
C VAL A 311 30.30 21.02 -27.98
N ASP A 312 31.36 20.30 -27.64
CA ASP A 312 32.73 20.57 -28.06
C ASP A 312 32.90 20.63 -29.58
N GLU A 313 32.16 19.84 -30.35
CA GLU A 313 32.20 19.89 -31.82
C GLU A 313 31.78 21.26 -32.38
N THR A 314 30.86 21.95 -31.70
CA THR A 314 30.43 23.30 -32.07
C THR A 314 31.50 24.37 -31.79
N TRP A 315 32.52 24.06 -30.98
CA TRP A 315 33.61 25.00 -30.70
C TRP A 315 34.50 25.19 -31.93
N TYR A 316 34.59 24.16 -32.75
CA TYR A 316 35.46 24.12 -33.93
C TYR A 316 34.69 24.26 -35.25
N ASN A 317 33.37 24.10 -35.23
CA ASN A 317 32.52 24.20 -36.41
C ASN A 317 31.42 25.27 -36.22
N THR A 318 31.60 26.41 -36.88
CA THR A 318 30.66 27.55 -36.83
C THR A 318 29.27 27.18 -37.36
N GLN A 319 29.17 26.32 -38.37
CA GLN A 319 27.88 25.89 -38.93
C GLN A 319 27.09 25.05 -37.92
N LEU A 320 27.74 24.08 -37.26
CA LEU A 320 27.10 23.29 -36.20
C LEU A 320 26.65 24.19 -35.04
N ARG A 321 27.47 25.17 -34.65
CA ARG A 321 27.12 26.15 -33.62
C ARG A 321 25.85 26.93 -33.98
N GLN A 322 25.78 27.49 -35.19
CA GLN A 322 24.63 28.27 -35.64
C GLN A 322 23.36 27.42 -35.71
N ARG A 323 23.45 26.18 -36.23
CA ARG A 323 22.30 25.27 -36.27
C ARG A 323 21.79 24.90 -34.88
N LEU A 324 22.70 24.58 -33.96
CA LEU A 324 22.33 24.30 -32.57
C LEU A 324 21.67 25.51 -31.91
N GLU A 325 22.21 26.71 -32.10
CA GLU A 325 21.64 27.95 -31.55
C GLU A 325 20.24 28.23 -32.13
N GLN A 326 20.04 28.01 -33.43
CA GLN A 326 18.74 28.14 -34.07
C GLN A 326 17.74 27.13 -33.50
N LEU A 327 18.11 25.84 -33.43
CA LEU A 327 17.28 24.78 -32.87
C LEU A 327 16.84 25.08 -31.43
N LEU A 328 17.78 25.52 -30.59
CA LEU A 328 17.50 25.92 -29.21
C LEU A 328 16.51 27.09 -29.13
N THR A 329 16.66 28.07 -30.01
CA THR A 329 15.77 29.25 -30.06
C THR A 329 14.38 28.87 -30.56
N GLU A 330 14.27 27.98 -31.54
CA GLU A 330 12.98 27.63 -32.15
C GLU A 330 12.19 26.63 -31.29
N GLN A 331 12.85 25.56 -30.80
CA GLN A 331 12.15 24.42 -30.19
C GLN A 331 12.28 24.34 -28.66
N PHE A 332 13.23 25.06 -28.06
CA PHE A 332 13.53 24.95 -26.62
C PHE A 332 13.46 26.29 -25.86
N HIS A 333 12.94 27.36 -26.47
CA HIS A 333 12.90 28.71 -25.86
C HIS A 333 12.15 28.78 -24.53
N ASP A 334 11.08 28.00 -24.37
CA ASP A 334 10.27 27.96 -23.13
C ASP A 334 10.83 26.99 -22.08
N SER A 335 11.89 26.25 -22.38
CA SER A 335 12.46 25.25 -21.47
C SER A 335 13.54 25.86 -20.57
N SER A 336 13.34 25.77 -19.27
CA SER A 336 14.33 26.19 -18.26
C SER A 336 15.42 25.14 -17.97
N ARG A 337 15.29 23.92 -18.52
CA ARG A 337 16.14 22.76 -18.22
C ARG A 337 16.90 22.27 -19.44
N VAL A 338 17.64 23.18 -20.07
CA VAL A 338 18.47 22.91 -21.25
C VAL A 338 19.94 23.07 -20.91
N TYR A 339 20.73 22.04 -21.19
CA TYR A 339 22.15 21.98 -20.85
C TYR A 339 22.98 21.61 -22.07
N LYS A 340 24.13 22.26 -22.20
CA LYS A 340 25.14 21.98 -23.22
C LYS A 340 26.30 21.29 -22.53
N THR A 341 26.65 20.08 -22.96
CA THR A 341 27.69 19.29 -22.30
C THR A 341 28.69 18.69 -23.29
N SER A 342 29.93 18.53 -22.83
CA SER A 342 30.91 17.62 -23.40
C SER A 342 31.23 16.56 -22.35
N ALA A 343 30.48 15.46 -22.35
CA ALA A 343 30.67 14.39 -21.37
C ALA A 343 32.08 13.78 -21.42
N LEU A 344 32.67 13.64 -22.61
CA LEU A 344 34.02 13.12 -22.79
C LEU A 344 35.07 13.99 -22.10
N LEU A 345 35.07 15.30 -22.40
CA LEU A 345 36.03 16.24 -21.83
C LEU A 345 35.82 16.44 -20.33
N GLY A 346 34.57 16.49 -19.88
CA GLY A 346 34.23 16.61 -18.46
C GLY A 346 34.63 15.39 -17.64
N PHE A 347 34.36 14.18 -18.15
CA PHE A 347 34.72 12.93 -17.49
C PHE A 347 36.24 12.77 -17.36
N TYR A 348 36.97 12.77 -18.47
CA TYR A 348 38.42 12.58 -18.39
C TYR A 348 39.12 13.74 -17.72
N GLY A 349 38.64 14.98 -17.89
CA GLY A 349 39.10 16.14 -17.14
C GLY A 349 39.04 15.90 -15.63
N SER A 350 37.96 15.33 -15.10
CA SER A 350 37.87 15.00 -13.67
C SER A 350 38.83 13.90 -13.24
N GLN A 351 39.06 12.88 -14.09
CA GLN A 351 40.04 11.83 -13.82
C GLN A 351 41.48 12.39 -13.71
N LEU A 352 41.82 13.42 -14.49
CA LEU A 352 43.14 14.04 -14.44
C LEU A 352 43.48 14.69 -13.11
N ARG A 353 42.49 15.00 -12.25
CA ARG A 353 42.75 15.52 -10.89
C ARG A 353 43.58 14.55 -10.04
N GLN A 354 43.54 13.26 -10.37
CA GLN A 354 44.23 12.20 -9.63
C GLN A 354 45.51 11.72 -10.31
N THR A 355 45.91 12.34 -11.44
CA THR A 355 47.10 11.94 -12.20
C THR A 355 48.22 12.96 -12.03
N GLY A 356 49.40 12.62 -12.55
CA GLY A 356 50.54 13.53 -12.55
C GLY A 356 51.56 13.15 -13.62
N GLU A 357 52.67 13.89 -13.63
CA GLU A 357 53.73 13.75 -14.63
C GLU A 357 54.33 12.34 -14.71
N GLY A 358 54.49 11.66 -13.56
CA GLY A 358 55.04 10.30 -13.51
C GLY A 358 54.20 9.25 -14.23
N ASP A 359 52.91 9.50 -14.41
CA ASP A 359 51.96 8.68 -15.17
C ASP A 359 51.63 9.30 -16.53
N ARG A 360 52.43 10.28 -16.98
CA ARG A 360 52.17 11.06 -18.20
C ARG A 360 50.70 11.57 -18.24
N PHE A 361 50.22 12.02 -17.08
CA PHE A 361 48.85 12.50 -16.87
C PHE A 361 47.77 11.50 -17.33
N GLY A 362 47.89 10.24 -16.91
CA GLY A 362 46.90 9.19 -17.20
C GLY A 362 47.18 8.40 -18.48
N LEU A 363 48.18 8.76 -19.29
CA LEU A 363 48.51 7.99 -20.49
C LEU A 363 48.94 6.55 -20.16
N ASN A 364 49.68 6.34 -19.04
CA ASN A 364 50.15 5.01 -18.69
C ASN A 364 49.15 4.21 -17.81
N THR A 365 48.08 4.84 -17.31
CA THR A 365 47.03 4.18 -16.52
C THR A 365 45.66 4.25 -17.20
N ILE A 366 44.99 5.40 -17.15
CA ILE A 366 43.63 5.64 -17.68
C ILE A 366 43.53 5.26 -19.16
N PHE A 367 44.55 5.58 -19.94
CA PHE A 367 44.57 5.34 -21.39
C PHE A 367 45.46 4.16 -21.80
N ALA A 368 45.93 3.34 -20.86
CA ALA A 368 46.88 2.26 -21.13
C ALA A 368 46.40 1.31 -22.25
N ASP A 369 45.12 0.95 -22.25
CA ASP A 369 44.52 0.08 -23.27
C ASP A 369 44.51 0.73 -24.67
N SER A 370 44.32 2.05 -24.73
CA SER A 370 44.26 2.79 -26.01
C SER A 370 45.64 3.04 -26.60
N VAL A 371 46.67 3.02 -25.75
CA VAL A 371 48.06 3.33 -26.08
C VAL A 371 48.84 2.09 -26.57
N ASN A 372 48.52 0.90 -26.05
CA ASN A 372 49.32 -0.34 -26.22
C ASN A 372 48.93 -1.25 -27.41
N GLU A 373 48.19 -0.76 -28.41
CA GLU A 373 47.81 -1.58 -29.58
C GLU A 373 49.01 -1.84 -30.52
N LEU A 374 49.68 -2.98 -30.35
CA LEU A 374 50.45 -3.84 -31.30
C LEU A 374 51.38 -3.23 -32.38
N SER A 375 51.54 -1.91 -32.47
CA SER A 375 52.38 -1.22 -33.45
C SER A 375 53.55 -0.50 -32.79
N SER A 376 54.62 -0.23 -33.55
CA SER A 376 55.81 0.47 -33.06
C SER A 376 55.60 1.96 -32.77
N GLU A 377 54.41 2.51 -33.07
CA GLU A 377 54.00 3.88 -32.75
C GLU A 377 52.87 3.86 -31.71
N GLU A 378 52.96 4.77 -30.74
CA GLU A 378 51.99 4.91 -29.66
C GLU A 378 50.65 5.44 -30.21
N ASN A 379 49.56 4.69 -30.02
CA ASN A 379 48.24 5.16 -30.43
C ASN A 379 47.80 6.36 -29.57
N THR A 380 47.10 7.32 -30.18
CA THR A 380 46.61 8.52 -29.48
C THR A 380 45.17 8.33 -29.02
N PRO A 381 44.88 8.40 -27.70
CA PRO A 381 43.52 8.31 -27.18
C PRO A 381 42.60 9.42 -27.71
N GLN A 382 41.30 9.14 -27.87
CA GLN A 382 40.33 10.13 -28.37
C GLN A 382 40.32 11.41 -27.52
N PHE A 383 40.34 11.25 -26.19
CA PHE A 383 40.39 12.40 -25.28
C PHE A 383 41.61 13.29 -25.51
N VAL A 384 42.77 12.70 -25.78
CA VAL A 384 44.01 13.45 -26.05
C VAL A 384 43.88 14.31 -27.30
N ASN A 385 43.29 13.77 -28.37
CA ASN A 385 43.00 14.53 -29.58
C ASN A 385 42.05 15.70 -29.30
N GLU A 386 40.94 15.46 -28.60
CA GLU A 386 39.98 16.52 -28.29
C GLU A 386 40.52 17.55 -27.29
N PHE A 387 41.38 17.15 -26.35
CA PHE A 387 42.07 18.05 -25.44
C PHE A 387 43.01 18.99 -26.19
N ASN A 388 43.83 18.46 -27.11
CA ASN A 388 44.73 19.27 -27.93
C ASN A 388 43.93 20.23 -28.83
N ARG A 389 42.82 19.76 -29.40
CA ARG A 389 41.90 20.58 -30.19
C ARG A 389 41.27 21.70 -29.36
N TYR A 390 40.88 21.41 -28.12
CA TYR A 390 40.35 22.38 -27.16
C TYR A 390 41.38 23.47 -26.86
N CYS A 391 42.61 23.06 -26.59
CA CYS A 391 43.71 23.97 -26.29
C CYS A 391 44.07 24.87 -27.49
N ALA A 392 44.09 24.32 -28.70
CA ALA A 392 44.46 25.07 -29.89
C ALA A 392 43.37 26.06 -30.33
N ASN A 393 42.12 25.59 -30.46
CA ASN A 393 41.14 26.23 -31.34
C ASN A 393 39.72 26.36 -30.76
N SER A 394 39.49 26.05 -29.48
CA SER A 394 38.12 26.15 -28.92
C SER A 394 37.59 27.58 -28.81
N GLY A 395 38.50 28.56 -28.66
CA GLY A 395 38.15 29.93 -28.30
C GLY A 395 37.60 30.09 -26.87
N LYS A 396 37.67 29.04 -26.04
CA LYS A 396 37.16 29.03 -24.66
C LYS A 396 38.20 29.49 -23.63
N LEU A 397 39.48 29.27 -23.93
CA LEU A 397 40.59 29.58 -23.02
C LEU A 397 40.94 31.08 -23.03
N PRO A 398 40.89 31.77 -21.88
CA PRO A 398 41.29 33.18 -21.82
C PRO A 398 42.80 33.36 -22.05
N ALA A 399 43.18 34.08 -23.11
CA ALA A 399 44.57 34.28 -23.53
C ALA A 399 45.47 34.98 -22.48
N HIS A 400 44.88 35.70 -21.52
CA HIS A 400 45.62 36.32 -20.42
C HIS A 400 46.04 35.31 -19.34
N ARG A 401 45.36 34.16 -19.28
CA ARG A 401 45.55 33.11 -18.26
C ARG A 401 46.26 31.89 -18.83
N PHE A 402 45.91 31.47 -20.04
CA PHE A 402 46.47 30.30 -20.69
C PHE A 402 47.20 30.71 -21.97
N ARG A 403 48.50 30.41 -22.04
CA ARG A 403 49.32 30.59 -23.23
C ARG A 403 49.79 29.22 -23.69
N ILE A 404 49.03 28.62 -24.58
CA ILE A 404 49.25 27.26 -25.04
C ILE A 404 49.62 27.31 -26.52
N ASP A 405 50.67 26.58 -26.86
CA ASP A 405 51.10 26.36 -28.24
C ASP A 405 51.05 24.86 -28.52
N ILE A 406 50.29 24.44 -29.53
CA ILE A 406 50.21 23.04 -29.98
C ILE A 406 51.12 22.90 -31.20
N ARG A 407 52.20 22.15 -31.03
CA ARG A 407 53.30 22.05 -31.98
C ARG A 407 53.03 20.94 -32.97
N SER A 408 52.97 21.27 -34.26
CA SER A 408 52.68 20.32 -35.34
C SER A 408 53.77 19.27 -35.57
N TYR A 409 54.96 19.45 -35.01
CA TYR A 409 56.10 18.52 -35.13
C TYR A 409 56.23 17.55 -33.94
N GLU A 410 55.45 17.76 -32.86
CA GLU A 410 55.36 16.85 -31.72
C GLU A 410 54.18 15.89 -31.94
N SER A 411 54.25 14.67 -31.39
CA SER A 411 53.09 13.78 -31.40
C SER A 411 51.93 14.38 -30.60
N PRO A 412 50.68 13.97 -30.84
CA PRO A 412 49.55 14.40 -30.01
C PRO A 412 49.73 14.08 -28.52
N ASN A 413 50.28 12.91 -28.20
CA ASN A 413 50.56 12.50 -26.82
C ASN A 413 51.63 13.40 -26.18
N ASP A 414 52.68 13.77 -26.92
CA ASP A 414 53.74 14.66 -26.40
C ASP A 414 53.23 16.08 -26.18
N ASN A 415 52.42 16.61 -27.12
CA ASN A 415 51.75 17.90 -26.94
C ASN A 415 50.89 17.89 -25.67
N TYR A 416 50.10 16.84 -25.47
CA TYR A 416 49.23 16.69 -24.30
C TYR A 416 50.01 16.70 -22.99
N VAL A 417 51.07 15.87 -22.89
CA VAL A 417 51.91 15.82 -21.68
C VAL A 417 52.56 17.16 -21.43
N ARG A 418 53.16 17.78 -22.45
CA ARG A 418 53.83 19.08 -22.31
C ARG A 418 52.87 20.18 -21.88
N VAL A 419 51.70 20.28 -22.51
CA VAL A 419 50.70 21.30 -22.17
C VAL A 419 50.22 21.14 -20.73
N LEU A 420 50.00 19.92 -20.26
CA LEU A 420 49.62 19.68 -18.87
C LEU A 420 50.78 19.92 -17.89
N GLN A 421 52.03 19.65 -18.26
CA GLN A 421 53.21 20.05 -17.46
C GLN A 421 53.30 21.57 -17.32
N GLU A 422 53.05 22.32 -18.40
CA GLU A 422 53.17 23.79 -18.43
C GLU A 422 52.02 24.49 -17.72
N GLN A 423 50.78 24.05 -17.93
CA GLN A 423 49.57 24.75 -17.45
C GLN A 423 48.98 24.14 -16.17
N GLY A 424 49.22 22.86 -15.92
CA GLY A 424 48.80 22.13 -14.72
C GLY A 424 47.29 22.10 -14.48
N GLN A 425 46.93 21.93 -13.20
CA GLN A 425 45.56 21.80 -12.72
C GLN A 425 44.63 22.99 -13.09
N PRO A 426 45.07 24.26 -13.14
CA PRO A 426 44.21 25.36 -13.58
C PRO A 426 43.58 25.18 -14.97
N LEU A 427 44.28 24.54 -15.91
CA LEU A 427 43.74 24.24 -17.24
C LEU A 427 42.71 23.11 -17.17
N VAL A 428 42.98 22.08 -16.36
CA VAL A 428 42.05 20.97 -16.12
C VAL A 428 40.73 21.48 -15.54
N GLU A 429 40.76 22.35 -14.53
CA GLU A 429 39.53 22.91 -13.96
C GLU A 429 38.77 23.80 -14.95
N GLN A 430 39.48 24.54 -15.81
CA GLN A 430 38.85 25.32 -16.88
C GLN A 430 38.17 24.40 -17.92
N LEU A 431 38.81 23.30 -18.31
CA LEU A 431 38.25 22.29 -19.20
C LEU A 431 36.96 21.68 -18.61
N ILE A 432 36.99 21.29 -17.33
CA ILE A 432 35.82 20.73 -16.63
C ILE A 432 34.69 21.76 -16.60
N GLN A 433 34.99 23.02 -16.30
CA GLN A 433 34.01 24.09 -16.31
C GLN A 433 33.40 24.29 -17.70
N ASP A 434 34.22 24.38 -18.75
CA ASP A 434 33.77 24.58 -20.13
C ASP A 434 33.02 23.38 -20.70
N SER A 435 33.27 22.17 -20.17
CA SER A 435 32.52 20.96 -20.51
C SER A 435 31.04 21.03 -20.13
N GLY A 436 30.65 21.92 -19.20
CA GLY A 436 29.27 22.11 -18.77
C GLY A 436 28.70 21.00 -17.85
N ILE A 437 29.47 19.95 -17.56
CA ILE A 437 29.01 18.82 -16.72
C ILE A 437 28.68 19.25 -15.29
N GLU A 438 29.47 20.14 -14.69
CA GLU A 438 29.23 20.65 -13.33
C GLU A 438 27.92 21.42 -13.21
N SER A 439 27.61 22.23 -14.22
CA SER A 439 26.36 22.99 -14.28
C SER A 439 25.16 22.05 -14.33
N PHE A 440 25.24 21.02 -15.17
CA PHE A 440 24.19 20.02 -15.26
C PHE A 440 24.05 19.19 -13.97
N ARG A 441 25.16 18.72 -13.40
CA ARG A 441 25.19 17.99 -12.11
C ARG A 441 24.56 18.80 -10.99
N THR A 442 24.90 20.08 -10.89
CA THR A 442 24.33 20.98 -9.89
C THR A 442 22.83 21.13 -10.08
N ALA A 443 22.37 21.31 -11.31
CA ALA A 443 20.96 21.50 -11.60
C ALA A 443 20.11 20.25 -11.34
N ILE A 444 20.58 19.06 -11.73
CA ILE A 444 19.85 17.82 -11.47
C ILE A 444 19.83 17.49 -9.96
N THR A 445 20.93 17.74 -9.25
CA THR A 445 20.99 17.58 -7.79
C THR A 445 20.00 18.51 -7.10
N ARG A 446 19.99 19.78 -7.50
CA ARG A 446 19.06 20.79 -6.99
C ARG A 446 17.61 20.38 -7.22
N TYR A 447 17.27 19.91 -8.41
CA TYR A 447 15.93 19.41 -8.72
C TYR A 447 15.48 18.28 -7.79
N LEU A 448 16.35 17.30 -7.57
CA LEU A 448 16.04 16.14 -6.73
C LEU A 448 15.81 16.56 -5.27
N ILE A 449 16.67 17.44 -4.75
CA ILE A 449 16.64 17.89 -3.35
C ILE A 449 15.56 18.94 -3.09
N GLU A 450 15.47 19.97 -3.92
CA GLU A 450 14.63 21.16 -3.67
C GLU A 450 13.23 21.05 -4.27
N GLU A 451 13.03 20.24 -5.31
CA GLU A 451 11.71 20.09 -5.95
C GLU A 451 11.09 18.72 -5.67
N LYS A 452 11.78 17.63 -6.00
CA LYS A 452 11.19 16.27 -5.95
C LYS A 452 11.01 15.74 -4.54
N ARG A 453 12.00 15.87 -3.67
CA ARG A 453 11.90 15.38 -2.29
C ARG A 453 10.78 16.06 -1.50
N PRO A 454 10.59 17.39 -1.54
CA PRO A 454 9.44 18.03 -0.91
C PRO A 454 8.10 17.56 -1.49
N GLN A 455 8.01 17.31 -2.80
CA GLN A 455 6.78 16.79 -3.42
C GLN A 455 6.34 15.45 -2.82
N LEU A 456 7.27 14.54 -2.46
CA LEU A 456 6.91 13.28 -1.81
C LEU A 456 6.24 13.50 -0.44
N LEU A 457 6.72 14.49 0.33
CA LEU A 457 6.12 14.86 1.61
C LEU A 457 4.76 15.52 1.42
N THR A 458 4.62 16.38 0.40
CA THR A 458 3.32 16.98 0.04
C THR A 458 2.30 15.91 -0.32
N ASN A 459 2.67 14.94 -1.15
CA ASN A 459 1.78 13.83 -1.52
C ASN A 459 1.34 13.02 -0.29
N LEU A 460 2.27 12.73 0.63
CA LEU A 460 1.93 12.07 1.89
C LEU A 460 0.96 12.91 2.74
N VAL A 461 1.14 14.23 2.80
CA VAL A 461 0.22 15.13 3.52
C VAL A 461 -1.16 15.13 2.86
N ASP A 462 -1.22 15.19 1.53
CA ASP A 462 -2.47 15.17 0.76
C ASP A 462 -3.24 13.87 0.97
N ASP A 463 -2.55 12.72 1.04
CA ASP A 463 -3.15 11.42 1.33
C ASP A 463 -3.58 11.28 2.81
N LEU A 464 -2.85 11.90 3.74
CA LEU A 464 -3.18 11.86 5.17
C LEU A 464 -4.30 12.80 5.57
N GLN A 465 -4.46 13.93 4.88
CA GLN A 465 -5.40 14.98 5.25
C GLN A 465 -6.85 14.49 5.34
N PRO A 466 -7.41 13.74 4.35
CA PRO A 466 -8.75 13.21 4.42
C PRO A 466 -8.94 12.27 5.62
N LEU A 467 -7.96 11.41 5.88
CA LEU A 467 -7.97 10.47 7.00
C LEU A 467 -7.98 11.19 8.36
N CYS A 468 -7.14 12.21 8.50
CA CYS A 468 -7.09 13.04 9.70
C CYS A 468 -8.40 13.81 9.90
N HIS A 469 -9.03 14.29 8.82
CA HIS A 469 -10.32 14.97 8.89
C HIS A 469 -11.44 14.03 9.36
N GLN A 470 -11.47 12.79 8.87
CA GLN A 470 -12.44 11.77 9.29
C GLN A 470 -12.27 11.40 10.77
N LEU A 471 -11.04 11.13 11.21
CA LEU A 471 -10.74 10.88 12.63
C LEU A 471 -11.19 12.05 13.51
N ARG A 472 -10.81 13.27 13.13
CA ARG A 472 -11.18 14.47 13.87
C ARG A 472 -12.70 14.60 13.98
N ARG A 473 -13.43 14.39 12.89
CA ARG A 473 -14.88 14.47 12.88
C ARG A 473 -15.51 13.42 13.80
N HIS A 474 -15.05 12.17 13.74
CA HIS A 474 -15.54 11.10 14.60
C HIS A 474 -15.36 11.42 16.09
N TYR A 475 -14.16 11.83 16.51
CA TYR A 475 -13.90 12.17 17.91
C TYR A 475 -14.65 13.42 18.38
N LEU A 476 -14.86 14.41 17.50
CA LEU A 476 -15.70 15.57 17.82
C LEU A 476 -17.17 15.18 18.01
N GLU A 477 -17.69 14.29 17.16
CA GLU A 477 -19.06 13.76 17.30
C GLU A 477 -19.20 12.99 18.64
N MET A 478 -18.27 12.09 18.96
CA MET A 478 -18.25 11.40 20.26
C MET A 478 -18.17 12.37 21.44
N TRP A 479 -17.31 13.39 21.36
CA TRP A 479 -17.18 14.38 22.42
C TRP A 479 -18.47 15.20 22.60
N HIS A 480 -19.12 15.58 21.51
CA HIS A 480 -20.40 16.27 21.55
C HIS A 480 -21.52 15.39 22.13
N GLU A 481 -21.54 14.09 21.81
CA GLU A 481 -22.47 13.15 22.44
C GLU A 481 -22.25 13.05 23.95
N LEU A 482 -20.99 12.90 24.39
CA LEU A 482 -20.63 12.87 25.81
C LEU A 482 -21.02 14.17 26.54
N GLN A 483 -20.86 15.33 25.89
CA GLN A 483 -21.30 16.61 26.47
C GLN A 483 -22.82 16.75 26.55
N ARG A 484 -23.57 16.15 25.63
CA ARG A 484 -25.04 16.15 25.63
C ARG A 484 -25.63 15.19 26.64
N GLN A 485 -24.84 14.24 27.15
CA GLN A 485 -25.29 13.36 28.22
C GLN A 485 -25.54 14.18 29.49
N PRO A 486 -26.66 13.95 30.19
CA PRO A 486 -26.96 14.66 31.43
C PRO A 486 -25.87 14.36 32.47
N GLN A 487 -25.21 15.42 32.96
CA GLN A 487 -24.12 15.31 33.95
C GLN A 487 -24.64 15.38 35.41
N ASP A 488 -25.91 15.73 35.60
CA ASP A 488 -26.55 15.82 36.91
C ASP A 488 -27.21 14.48 37.28
N VAL A 489 -26.74 13.90 38.39
CA VAL A 489 -27.26 12.66 38.98
C VAL A 489 -28.77 12.75 39.27
N ALA A 490 -29.28 13.94 39.58
CA ALA A 490 -30.71 14.15 39.82
C ALA A 490 -31.54 13.95 38.55
N THR A 491 -31.09 14.52 37.41
CA THR A 491 -31.80 14.42 36.13
C THR A 491 -31.76 12.99 35.56
N ILE A 492 -30.67 12.25 35.79
CA ILE A 492 -30.56 10.82 35.42
C ILE A 492 -31.58 9.99 36.22
N LYS A 493 -31.64 10.17 37.54
CA LYS A 493 -32.61 9.46 38.40
C LYS A 493 -34.05 9.79 38.01
N GLU A 494 -34.35 11.05 37.72
CA GLU A 494 -35.70 11.48 37.34
C GLU A 494 -36.15 10.85 36.02
N ARG A 495 -35.25 10.74 35.04
CA ARG A 495 -35.53 10.08 33.76
C ARG A 495 -35.75 8.57 33.90
N GLU A 496 -34.87 7.89 34.63
CA GLU A 496 -34.99 6.44 34.90
C GLU A 496 -36.25 6.12 35.71
N LEU A 497 -36.58 6.94 36.73
CA LEU A 497 -37.83 6.81 37.49
C LEU A 497 -39.06 7.06 36.60
N GLY A 498 -38.98 8.00 35.65
CA GLY A 498 -40.04 8.25 34.68
C GLY A 498 -40.28 7.04 33.77
N GLN A 499 -39.21 6.41 33.27
CA GLN A 499 -39.29 5.20 32.45
C GLN A 499 -39.86 4.02 33.25
N LEU A 500 -39.33 3.77 34.44
CA LEU A 500 -39.83 2.72 35.34
C LEU A 500 -41.31 2.92 35.68
N SER A 501 -41.74 4.16 35.96
CA SER A 501 -43.15 4.47 36.22
C SER A 501 -44.04 4.18 35.01
N GLN A 502 -43.56 4.43 33.80
CA GLN A 502 -44.31 4.15 32.58
C GLN A 502 -44.40 2.64 32.31
N GLU A 503 -43.31 1.90 32.52
CA GLU A 503 -43.28 0.44 32.42
C GLU A 503 -44.21 -0.22 33.43
N LEU A 504 -44.15 0.18 34.71
CA LEU A 504 -45.05 -0.34 35.75
C LEU A 504 -46.52 -0.05 35.45
N ARG A 505 -46.83 1.11 34.86
CA ARG A 505 -48.21 1.41 34.45
C ARG A 505 -48.69 0.47 33.34
N GLN A 506 -47.87 0.20 32.34
CA GLN A 506 -48.21 -0.74 31.26
C GLN A 506 -48.41 -2.16 31.79
N ILE A 507 -47.51 -2.61 32.69
CA ILE A 507 -47.62 -3.91 33.36
C ILE A 507 -48.93 -3.99 34.16
N GLY A 508 -49.25 -2.95 34.94
CA GLY A 508 -50.48 -2.89 35.73
C GLY A 508 -51.75 -2.87 34.87
N ASP A 509 -51.77 -2.12 33.76
CA ASP A 509 -52.89 -2.10 32.82
C ASP A 509 -53.10 -3.47 32.17
N ALA A 510 -52.02 -4.17 31.79
CA ALA A 510 -52.09 -5.52 31.23
C ALA A 510 -52.59 -6.56 32.25
N PHE A 511 -52.11 -6.48 33.50
CA PHE A 511 -52.60 -7.34 34.58
C PHE A 511 -54.10 -7.12 34.83
N ARG A 512 -54.54 -5.86 34.90
CA ARG A 512 -55.97 -5.51 35.08
C ARG A 512 -56.84 -6.11 33.97
N GLN A 513 -56.42 -5.97 32.71
CA GLN A 513 -57.16 -6.53 31.57
C GLN A 513 -57.26 -8.06 31.63
N ASP A 514 -56.18 -8.77 31.98
CA ASP A 514 -56.23 -10.23 32.12
C ASP A 514 -57.14 -10.66 33.28
N MET A 515 -57.13 -9.92 34.42
CA MET A 515 -58.05 -10.20 35.53
C MET A 515 -59.51 -9.95 35.16
N GLU A 516 -59.81 -8.84 34.49
CA GLU A 516 -61.16 -8.57 33.96
C GLU A 516 -61.62 -9.69 33.02
N GLN A 517 -60.73 -10.15 32.14
CA GLN A 517 -61.02 -11.27 31.24
C GLN A 517 -61.31 -12.57 32.00
N VAL A 518 -60.48 -12.93 32.99
CA VAL A 518 -60.71 -14.15 33.78
C VAL A 518 -62.04 -14.10 34.53
N ILE A 519 -62.39 -12.97 35.14
CA ILE A 519 -63.65 -12.81 35.85
C ILE A 519 -64.83 -12.93 34.89
N ASN A 520 -64.75 -12.27 33.73
CA ASN A 520 -65.80 -12.35 32.70
C ASN A 520 -65.96 -13.78 32.15
N GLU A 521 -64.85 -14.50 31.91
CA GLU A 521 -64.86 -15.90 31.49
C GLU A 521 -65.52 -16.81 32.54
N ALA A 522 -65.31 -16.52 33.83
CA ALA A 522 -65.88 -17.29 34.95
C ALA A 522 -67.38 -17.03 35.17
N VAL A 523 -67.87 -15.81 34.98
CA VAL A 523 -69.26 -15.42 35.28
C VAL A 523 -70.20 -15.58 34.08
N ALA A 524 -69.72 -15.39 32.85
CA ALA A 524 -70.59 -15.13 31.71
C ALA A 524 -70.49 -16.13 30.54
N SER A 525 -69.79 -17.27 30.65
CA SER A 525 -69.57 -18.10 29.47
C SER A 525 -69.45 -19.62 29.69
N ASN A 526 -69.92 -20.38 28.70
CA ASN A 526 -69.54 -21.78 28.46
C ASN A 526 -68.06 -21.92 28.03
N ALA A 527 -67.25 -20.85 28.06
CA ALA A 527 -65.88 -20.84 27.55
C ALA A 527 -64.86 -21.34 28.58
N ASN A 528 -65.18 -21.33 29.88
CA ASN A 528 -64.32 -21.92 30.90
C ASN A 528 -64.68 -23.40 31.14
N ALA A 529 -64.36 -24.25 30.15
CA ALA A 529 -64.66 -25.68 30.20
C ALA A 529 -64.13 -26.37 31.46
N ALA A 530 -63.03 -25.88 32.03
CA ALA A 530 -62.46 -26.43 33.25
C ALA A 530 -63.22 -25.98 34.52
N PHE A 531 -63.74 -24.75 34.58
CA PHE A 531 -64.58 -24.32 35.71
C PHE A 531 -65.95 -24.99 35.65
N GLU A 532 -66.52 -25.07 34.44
CA GLU A 532 -67.76 -25.80 34.18
C GLU A 532 -67.64 -27.28 34.58
N LYS A 533 -66.51 -27.92 34.29
CA LYS A 533 -66.23 -29.29 34.72
C LYS A 533 -66.23 -29.45 36.24
N ASP A 534 -65.66 -28.51 36.99
CA ASP A 534 -65.66 -28.56 38.45
C ASP A 534 -67.10 -28.42 39.01
N VAL A 535 -67.91 -27.54 38.41
CA VAL A 535 -69.33 -27.39 38.76
C VAL A 535 -70.13 -28.65 38.42
N GLN A 536 -69.87 -29.27 37.26
CA GLN A 536 -70.49 -30.56 36.89
C GLN A 536 -70.06 -31.70 37.81
N GLN A 537 -68.81 -31.71 38.27
CA GLN A 537 -68.32 -32.68 39.26
C GLN A 537 -69.01 -32.47 40.61
N LEU A 538 -69.21 -31.22 41.05
CA LEU A 538 -70.03 -30.91 42.22
C LEU A 538 -71.45 -31.45 42.05
N GLN A 539 -72.11 -31.21 40.91
CA GLN A 539 -73.45 -31.74 40.64
C GLN A 539 -73.48 -33.27 40.71
N ALA A 540 -72.51 -33.95 40.09
CA ALA A 540 -72.41 -35.41 40.14
C ALA A 540 -72.20 -35.93 41.57
N ARG A 541 -71.38 -35.25 42.39
CA ARG A 541 -71.17 -35.60 43.80
C ARG A 541 -72.45 -35.38 44.63
N MET A 542 -73.18 -34.30 44.40
CA MET A 542 -74.45 -34.03 45.07
C MET A 542 -75.51 -35.11 44.74
N VAL A 543 -75.62 -35.51 43.47
CA VAL A 543 -76.52 -36.59 43.04
C VAL A 543 -76.11 -37.92 43.65
N SER A 544 -74.82 -38.27 43.58
CA SER A 544 -74.30 -39.51 44.19
C SER A 544 -74.54 -39.55 45.69
N ARG A 545 -74.40 -38.42 46.39
CA ARG A 545 -74.65 -38.33 47.83
C ARG A 545 -76.13 -38.48 48.15
N LEU A 546 -77.00 -37.83 47.39
CA LEU A 546 -78.45 -37.98 47.54
C LEU A 546 -78.85 -39.45 47.39
N ASP A 547 -78.34 -40.14 46.37
CA ASP A 547 -78.64 -41.57 46.13
C ASP A 547 -78.08 -42.46 47.25
N GLU A 548 -76.86 -42.20 47.74
CA GLU A 548 -76.29 -42.88 48.91
C GLU A 548 -77.18 -42.69 50.15
N LEU A 549 -77.57 -41.45 50.45
CA LEU A 549 -78.40 -41.12 51.61
C LEU A 549 -79.80 -41.75 51.51
N LEU A 550 -80.37 -41.86 50.31
CA LEU A 550 -81.65 -42.55 50.06
C LEU A 550 -81.52 -44.08 50.20
N ASN A 551 -80.42 -44.68 49.75
CA ASN A 551 -80.21 -46.14 49.82
C ASN A 551 -79.81 -46.61 51.23
N THR A 552 -79.11 -45.78 52.00
CA THR A 552 -78.80 -46.04 53.42
C THR A 552 -79.93 -45.61 54.36
N PHE A 553 -80.98 -44.98 53.84
CA PHE A 553 -82.10 -44.50 54.62
C PHE A 553 -82.86 -45.64 55.30
N SER A 554 -82.95 -45.60 56.63
CA SER A 554 -83.70 -46.57 57.43
C SER A 554 -84.76 -45.87 58.28
N VAL A 555 -86.04 -46.21 58.03
CA VAL A 555 -87.18 -45.73 58.84
C VAL A 555 -87.01 -46.11 60.31
N GLY A 556 -86.38 -47.26 60.60
CA GLY A 556 -86.11 -47.71 61.96
C GLY A 556 -85.09 -46.84 62.70
N GLU A 557 -84.04 -46.38 62.02
CA GLU A 557 -83.03 -45.50 62.62
C GLU A 557 -83.56 -44.08 62.82
N VAL A 558 -84.34 -43.57 61.87
CA VAL A 558 -84.98 -42.24 61.98
C VAL A 558 -86.03 -42.22 63.08
N HIS A 559 -86.82 -43.28 63.24
CA HIS A 559 -87.73 -43.43 64.38
C HIS A 559 -86.96 -43.42 65.72
N GLY A 560 -85.80 -44.09 65.79
CA GLY A 560 -84.93 -44.08 66.97
C GLY A 560 -84.37 -42.69 67.30
N ARG A 561 -83.93 -41.94 66.29
CA ARG A 561 -83.46 -40.54 66.45
C ARG A 561 -84.60 -39.61 66.86
N ALA A 562 -85.77 -39.72 66.21
CA ALA A 562 -86.95 -38.92 66.55
C ALA A 562 -87.48 -39.20 67.97
N GLN A 563 -87.36 -40.44 68.48
CA GLN A 563 -87.61 -40.77 69.89
C GLN A 563 -86.60 -40.10 70.84
N GLY A 564 -85.33 -40.05 70.45
CA GLY A 564 -84.26 -39.38 71.21
C GLY A 564 -84.44 -37.87 71.35
N SER A 565 -84.96 -37.23 70.29
CA SER A 565 -85.28 -35.79 70.24
C SER A 565 -86.56 -35.44 71.02
N HIS A 566 -87.48 -36.39 71.23
CA HIS A 566 -88.76 -36.22 71.95
C HIS A 566 -88.90 -37.13 73.18
N ARG A 567 -88.13 -36.84 74.25
CA ARG A 567 -88.03 -37.68 75.48
C ARG A 567 -89.31 -37.87 76.33
N ARG A 568 -90.47 -37.29 75.98
CA ARG A 568 -91.67 -37.30 76.85
C ARG A 568 -92.90 -38.08 76.33
N ASN A 569 -92.90 -38.58 75.09
CA ASN A 569 -94.05 -39.30 74.52
C ASN A 569 -93.60 -40.65 73.89
N SER A 570 -94.33 -41.75 74.15
CA SER A 570 -93.94 -43.10 73.72
C SER A 570 -94.31 -43.47 72.28
N VAL A 571 -94.93 -42.57 71.51
CA VAL A 571 -95.30 -42.77 70.10
C VAL A 571 -94.89 -41.52 69.31
N VAL A 572 -94.04 -41.68 68.29
CA VAL A 572 -93.61 -40.59 67.40
C VAL A 572 -94.64 -40.44 66.27
N PRO A 573 -95.24 -39.25 66.04
CA PRO A 573 -96.13 -39.03 64.90
C PRO A 573 -95.41 -39.26 63.57
N LEU A 574 -96.10 -39.80 62.56
CA LEU A 574 -95.54 -40.04 61.22
C LEU A 574 -94.89 -38.78 60.62
N LEU A 575 -95.49 -37.60 60.87
CA LEU A 575 -94.93 -36.30 60.46
C LEU A 575 -93.57 -35.99 61.10
N GLY A 576 -93.33 -36.40 62.35
CA GLY A 576 -92.06 -36.20 63.04
C GLY A 576 -90.94 -37.10 62.49
N ILE A 577 -91.28 -38.32 62.09
CA ILE A 577 -90.36 -39.23 61.39
C ILE A 577 -90.03 -38.68 60.00
N MET A 578 -91.03 -38.15 59.27
CA MET A 578 -90.80 -37.51 57.98
C MET A 578 -89.94 -36.25 58.09
N ALA A 579 -90.15 -35.41 59.10
CA ALA A 579 -89.34 -34.21 59.32
C ALA A 579 -87.87 -34.58 59.60
N GLU A 580 -87.62 -35.55 60.48
CA GLU A 580 -86.27 -36.01 60.80
C GLU A 580 -85.58 -36.67 59.59
N ALA A 581 -86.36 -37.34 58.73
CA ALA A 581 -85.88 -37.85 57.44
C ALA A 581 -85.43 -36.73 56.49
N PHE A 582 -86.19 -35.64 56.41
CA PHE A 582 -85.78 -34.48 55.61
C PHE A 582 -84.54 -33.79 56.17
N TYR A 583 -84.42 -33.64 57.49
CA TYR A 583 -83.19 -33.09 58.11
C TYR A 583 -81.97 -33.98 57.87
N TYR A 584 -82.11 -35.31 57.92
CA TYR A 584 -81.02 -36.23 57.60
C TYR A 584 -80.53 -36.06 56.16
N LEU A 585 -81.46 -35.94 55.20
CA LEU A 585 -81.12 -35.69 53.79
C LEU A 585 -80.51 -34.30 53.60
N ALA A 586 -81.09 -33.26 54.21
CA ALA A 586 -80.63 -31.88 54.09
C ALA A 586 -79.21 -31.71 54.65
N ASN A 587 -78.96 -32.13 55.89
CA ASN A 587 -77.65 -32.02 56.52
C ASN A 587 -76.58 -32.84 55.76
N GLY A 588 -76.94 -34.04 55.29
CA GLY A 588 -76.01 -34.89 54.54
C GLY A 588 -75.63 -34.31 53.17
N LEU A 589 -76.52 -33.52 52.56
CA LEU A 589 -76.25 -32.77 51.34
C LEU A 589 -75.55 -31.44 51.61
N GLU A 590 -75.85 -30.77 52.72
CA GLU A 590 -75.18 -29.55 53.20
C GLU A 590 -73.68 -29.79 53.36
N ASP A 591 -73.28 -30.83 54.11
CA ASP A 591 -71.87 -31.16 54.32
C ASP A 591 -71.12 -31.34 52.98
N THR A 592 -71.78 -32.02 52.02
CA THR A 592 -71.21 -32.26 50.69
C THR A 592 -71.15 -30.98 49.85
N LEU A 593 -72.14 -30.10 49.97
CA LEU A 593 -72.18 -28.82 49.29
C LEU A 593 -71.09 -27.87 49.81
N VAL A 594 -70.85 -27.83 51.12
CA VAL A 594 -69.78 -27.06 51.76
C VAL A 594 -68.41 -27.53 51.26
N ASP A 595 -68.16 -28.84 51.27
CA ASP A 595 -66.89 -29.41 50.81
C ASP A 595 -66.67 -29.15 49.32
N CYS A 596 -67.69 -29.34 48.48
CA CYS A 596 -67.57 -29.10 47.04
C CYS A 596 -67.41 -27.61 46.73
N ALA A 597 -68.08 -26.71 47.46
CA ALA A 597 -67.94 -25.27 47.28
C ALA A 597 -66.51 -24.79 47.61
N ALA A 598 -65.91 -25.33 48.68
CA ALA A 598 -64.51 -25.05 49.02
C ALA A 598 -63.54 -25.58 47.96
N GLU A 599 -63.80 -26.78 47.44
CA GLU A 599 -62.99 -27.41 46.39
C GLU A 599 -63.02 -26.61 45.08
N VAL A 600 -64.21 -26.22 44.59
CA VAL A 600 -64.38 -25.41 43.37
C VAL A 600 -63.64 -24.08 43.48
N SER A 601 -63.74 -23.41 44.65
CA SER A 601 -63.02 -22.15 44.89
C SER A 601 -61.51 -22.33 44.85
N THR A 602 -60.98 -23.32 45.58
CA THR A 602 -59.54 -23.60 45.64
C THR A 602 -58.99 -23.97 44.27
N GLN A 603 -59.73 -24.77 43.49
CA GLN A 603 -59.31 -25.17 42.15
C GLN A 603 -59.31 -24.00 41.16
N PHE A 604 -60.26 -23.06 41.29
CA PHE A 604 -60.30 -21.83 40.50
C PHE A 604 -59.06 -20.95 40.78
N PHE A 605 -58.76 -20.65 42.04
CA PHE A 605 -57.62 -19.80 42.40
C PHE A 605 -56.26 -20.44 42.07
N ARG A 606 -56.14 -21.77 42.20
CA ARG A 606 -54.94 -22.50 41.74
C ARG A 606 -54.71 -22.34 40.24
N ARG A 607 -55.77 -22.34 39.44
CA ARG A 607 -55.68 -22.12 37.99
C ARG A 607 -55.35 -20.67 37.65
N LEU A 608 -55.95 -19.72 38.38
CA LEU A 608 -55.65 -18.29 38.27
C LEU A 608 -54.17 -18.00 38.54
N HIS A 609 -53.62 -18.53 39.62
CA HIS A 609 -52.20 -18.39 39.98
C HIS A 609 -51.25 -18.88 38.89
N ASN A 610 -51.52 -20.08 38.36
CA ASN A 610 -50.75 -20.66 37.26
C ASN A 610 -50.87 -19.86 35.95
N ARG A 611 -52.01 -19.24 35.69
CA ARG A 611 -52.21 -18.37 34.52
C ARG A 611 -51.37 -17.11 34.68
N VAL A 612 -51.53 -16.39 35.79
CA VAL A 612 -50.79 -15.15 36.10
C VAL A 612 -49.29 -15.34 35.92
N LYS A 613 -48.71 -16.43 36.48
CA LYS A 613 -47.27 -16.73 36.36
C LYS A 613 -46.77 -16.93 34.93
N LYS A 614 -47.64 -17.34 34.01
CA LYS A 614 -47.27 -17.60 32.60
C LYS A 614 -47.34 -16.34 31.73
N GLN A 615 -48.03 -15.30 32.18
CA GLN A 615 -48.24 -14.09 31.41
C GLN A 615 -46.97 -13.25 31.29
N ASP A 616 -46.90 -12.47 30.21
CA ASP A 616 -45.73 -11.62 29.94
C ASP A 616 -45.60 -10.49 30.95
N TYR A 617 -46.71 -9.90 31.42
CA TYR A 617 -46.71 -8.84 32.43
C TYR A 617 -46.05 -9.31 33.74
N TYR A 618 -46.18 -10.58 34.11
CA TYR A 618 -45.60 -11.14 35.33
C TYR A 618 -44.07 -11.26 35.24
N ARG A 619 -43.56 -11.68 34.08
CA ARG A 619 -42.12 -11.71 33.80
C ARG A 619 -41.51 -10.31 33.69
N GLN A 620 -42.25 -9.37 33.11
CA GLN A 620 -41.84 -7.96 33.02
C GLN A 620 -41.79 -7.31 34.42
N LEU A 621 -42.75 -7.58 35.28
CA LEU A 621 -42.76 -7.12 36.67
C LEU A 621 -41.53 -7.60 37.46
N HIS A 622 -41.21 -8.90 37.37
CA HIS A 622 -40.02 -9.45 38.01
C HIS A 622 -38.71 -8.86 37.50
N ARG A 623 -38.64 -8.47 36.21
CA ARG A 623 -37.47 -7.78 35.66
C ARG A 623 -37.37 -6.34 36.16
N ALA A 624 -38.51 -5.66 36.34
CA ALA A 624 -38.57 -4.27 36.76
C ALA A 624 -38.32 -4.09 38.27
N LEU A 625 -38.89 -4.95 39.12
CA LEU A 625 -38.86 -4.82 40.59
C LEU A 625 -38.04 -5.89 41.31
N GLY A 626 -37.71 -7.01 40.64
CA GLY A 626 -37.06 -8.17 41.26
C GLY A 626 -38.02 -9.13 41.96
N ASP A 627 -39.28 -8.76 42.17
CA ASP A 627 -40.32 -9.57 42.81
C ASP A 627 -41.68 -9.47 42.06
N ASP A 628 -42.72 -10.09 42.62
CA ASP A 628 -44.09 -10.12 42.08
C ASP A 628 -44.98 -8.98 42.59
N ALA A 629 -44.41 -7.99 43.31
CA ALA A 629 -45.13 -6.92 43.99
C ALA A 629 -46.29 -7.39 44.91
N GLY A 630 -46.24 -8.62 45.43
CA GLY A 630 -47.26 -9.17 46.32
C GLY A 630 -48.54 -9.66 45.63
N ILE A 631 -48.52 -9.85 44.30
CA ILE A 631 -49.66 -10.38 43.55
C ILE A 631 -50.05 -11.78 44.06
N GLU A 632 -49.10 -12.68 44.27
CA GLU A 632 -49.38 -14.04 44.75
C GLU A 632 -50.02 -14.00 46.14
N GLN A 633 -49.45 -13.23 47.06
CA GLN A 633 -49.98 -13.08 48.43
C GLN A 633 -51.42 -12.53 48.44
N THR A 634 -51.70 -11.58 47.55
CA THR A 634 -53.03 -10.98 47.43
C THR A 634 -54.04 -11.97 46.88
N LEU A 635 -53.66 -12.77 45.87
CA LEU A 635 -54.52 -13.82 45.32
C LEU A 635 -54.83 -14.91 46.35
N ASP A 636 -53.86 -15.30 47.17
CA ASP A 636 -54.06 -16.27 48.25
C ASP A 636 -55.02 -15.73 49.32
N ALA A 637 -54.85 -14.46 49.73
CA ALA A 637 -55.77 -13.83 50.69
C ALA A 637 -57.21 -13.73 50.14
N ILE A 638 -57.37 -13.42 48.86
CA ILE A 638 -58.69 -13.39 48.21
C ILE A 638 -59.28 -14.81 48.13
N CYS A 639 -58.47 -15.83 47.83
CA CYS A 639 -58.90 -17.22 47.80
C CYS A 639 -59.51 -17.64 49.14
N ASP A 640 -58.86 -17.32 50.26
CA ASP A 640 -59.35 -17.64 51.59
C ASP A 640 -60.70 -16.95 51.87
N ILE A 641 -60.83 -15.66 51.55
CA ILE A 641 -62.06 -14.88 51.74
C ILE A 641 -63.21 -15.45 50.91
N VAL A 642 -62.97 -15.74 49.62
CA VAL A 642 -63.99 -16.29 48.72
C VAL A 642 -64.41 -17.69 49.16
N THR A 643 -63.44 -18.53 49.55
CA THR A 643 -63.69 -19.90 50.04
C THR A 643 -64.57 -19.87 51.28
N GLN A 644 -64.22 -19.06 52.28
CA GLN A 644 -65.02 -18.92 53.51
C GLN A 644 -66.43 -18.39 53.23
N SER A 645 -66.55 -17.43 52.30
CA SER A 645 -67.84 -16.85 51.93
C SER A 645 -68.75 -17.90 51.26
N LEU A 646 -68.21 -18.68 50.32
CA LEU A 646 -68.93 -19.76 49.65
C LEU A 646 -69.35 -20.87 50.62
N MET A 647 -68.47 -21.26 51.54
CA MET A 647 -68.80 -22.23 52.60
C MET A 647 -69.90 -21.71 53.52
N SER A 648 -69.88 -20.42 53.87
CA SER A 648 -70.92 -19.82 54.72
C SER A 648 -72.28 -19.78 54.05
N GLU A 649 -72.33 -19.49 52.74
CA GLU A 649 -73.56 -19.44 51.96
C GLU A 649 -74.12 -20.85 51.70
N ALA A 650 -73.25 -21.85 51.53
CA ALA A 650 -73.66 -23.25 51.43
C ALA A 650 -74.38 -23.74 52.70
N ARG A 651 -73.95 -23.28 53.88
CA ARG A 651 -74.57 -23.59 55.18
C ARG A 651 -75.86 -22.82 55.47
N SER A 652 -76.11 -21.69 54.78
CA SER A 652 -77.24 -20.81 55.09
C SER A 652 -78.51 -21.11 54.27
N ARG A 653 -78.38 -21.88 53.18
CA ARG A 653 -79.46 -22.13 52.20
C ARG A 653 -79.92 -23.59 52.07
N THR A 654 -79.42 -24.49 52.90
CA THR A 654 -79.94 -25.85 53.07
C THR A 654 -80.78 -25.91 54.34
#